data_AF-A0A850GFJ2-F1
#
_entry.id   AF-A0A850GFJ2-F1
#
_cell.length_a   1.000
_cell.length_b   1.000
_cell.length_c   1.000
_cell.angle_alpha   90.00
_cell.angle_beta   90.00
_cell.angle_gamma   90.00
#
_symmetry.space_group_name_H-M   'P 1'
#
loop_
_entity.id
_entity.type
_entity.pdbx_description
1 polymer ?
#
loop_
_entity_poly.entity_id
_entity_poly.type
_entity_poly.pdbx_seq_one_letter_code
_entity_poly.pdbx_strand_id
1 'polypeptide(L)'
;MPRSPGLERREDLGRQLDAATRARLDRGEHEAVATELAADDRFAEAGWVLEQIWDFAGAAGHYLLAGRVLDALRAGLEDGGPDALAQVFEALEARRDPELCREAASLLERRRRHEDAARVLRWGEASPEAQAAALTAAGDRLAAARTLAAAGQTRQALERLGPPALSDSATATLAAEHALAAELCWDLGDAEGTARHAQAARRGPAALDHPGDQPSDQQTKLRRLLARALSSLGHDLAGQLVLAEAPDDPFQGTSEELVAHGRYRVTGVLPAPFAGAAYVGVDRVSLQEVELHLLLAEYGEHEQPGRGVRAALDRFARIAEAAQALAHPAIRPILRLDPHVGLLVMPRREGPLLRNLVRAPGMASAAPVRARSLIAFMLDALATAHAAGLTHGSLLPSQIVCDALGRPLLGPFGAHRLSGLIATRTGGLEELIALTPPEQRAGEPPTQASDLYMLGALWVALLVGRFGDPIVGLAELPDKEREELVRWLDPDPSARPSAREALAHLEQAPVSDLAQLVAGQRVEDSARPRPALDRRLGRAITVQASASWSDEALEALCAARNPWLQNILDRDGRTFQLAAWPEGCRRLEAQAKWREQLDPLALSLLVPSSEPNAREALQSAAPEAAVSEAANSALRAEISARLDGEAIVITPAEERMIALDQLLLR
;
A
#
# COMPACT_ATOMS: atom_id res chain seq x y z
N MET A 1 4.11 -52.73 17.09
CA MET A 1 2.73 -52.69 17.61
C MET A 1 1.98 -53.92 17.07
N PRO A 2 1.06 -54.52 17.84
CA PRO A 2 0.36 -55.73 17.40
C PRO A 2 -0.55 -55.39 16.22
N ARG A 3 -0.42 -56.16 15.14
CA ARG A 3 -1.11 -56.00 13.86
C ARG A 3 -2.58 -56.35 13.97
N SER A 4 -3.42 -55.72 13.16
CA SER A 4 -4.84 -56.05 12.98
C SER A 4 -5.05 -57.57 12.86
N PRO A 5 -5.98 -58.15 13.64
CA PRO A 5 -6.15 -59.59 13.72
C PRO A 5 -6.80 -60.11 12.43
N GLY A 6 -6.12 -61.00 11.70
CA GLY A 6 -6.77 -61.87 10.71
C GLY A 6 -6.13 -62.01 9.33
N LEU A 7 -5.08 -61.27 8.97
CA LEU A 7 -4.45 -61.39 7.64
C LEU A 7 -3.05 -62.01 7.73
N GLU A 8 -2.86 -63.15 7.07
CA GLU A 8 -1.59 -63.89 7.02
C GLU A 8 -0.52 -63.16 6.20
N ARG A 9 0.76 -63.40 6.51
CA ARG A 9 1.86 -62.72 5.82
C ARG A 9 1.88 -63.14 4.35
N ARG A 10 2.17 -62.19 3.46
CA ARG A 10 2.29 -62.44 2.02
C ARG A 10 3.27 -63.58 1.68
N GLU A 11 4.35 -63.71 2.47
CA GLU A 11 5.35 -64.77 2.33
C GLU A 11 4.82 -66.18 2.68
N ASP A 12 3.69 -66.27 3.38
CA ASP A 12 3.07 -67.52 3.79
C ASP A 12 2.03 -68.03 2.78
N LEU A 13 1.57 -67.18 1.84
CA LEU A 13 0.59 -67.53 0.80
C LEU A 13 1.07 -68.70 -0.08
N GLY A 14 2.35 -68.71 -0.45
CA GLY A 14 2.94 -69.81 -1.22
C GLY A 14 3.01 -71.14 -0.45
N ARG A 15 2.99 -71.12 0.89
CA ARG A 15 3.05 -72.34 1.72
C ARG A 15 1.69 -73.04 1.85
N GLN A 16 0.61 -72.33 1.55
CA GLN A 16 -0.76 -72.84 1.61
C GLN A 16 -1.20 -73.54 0.33
N LEU A 17 -0.38 -73.46 -0.72
CA LEU A 17 -0.55 -74.24 -1.92
C LEU A 17 -0.21 -75.70 -1.62
N ASP A 18 -1.08 -76.62 -2.03
CA ASP A 18 -0.81 -78.04 -1.90
C ASP A 18 0.37 -78.46 -2.80
N ALA A 19 0.87 -79.68 -2.60
CA ALA A 19 2.03 -80.16 -3.35
C ALA A 19 1.75 -80.29 -4.85
N ALA A 20 0.49 -80.57 -5.23
CA ALA A 20 0.08 -80.72 -6.63
C ALA A 20 0.09 -79.37 -7.36
N THR A 21 -0.42 -78.31 -6.73
CA THR A 21 -0.42 -76.95 -7.25
C THR A 21 1.01 -76.43 -7.39
N ARG A 22 1.87 -76.65 -6.39
CA ARG A 22 3.30 -76.29 -6.48
C ARG A 22 4.01 -76.98 -7.64
N ALA A 23 3.77 -78.26 -7.87
CA ALA A 23 4.34 -79.00 -9.01
C ALA A 23 3.82 -78.52 -10.38
N ARG A 24 2.67 -77.83 -10.43
CA ARG A 24 2.16 -77.17 -11.64
C ARG A 24 2.83 -75.81 -11.87
N LEU A 25 3.06 -75.05 -10.81
CA LEU A 25 3.84 -73.80 -10.87
C LEU A 25 5.28 -74.07 -11.35
N ASP A 26 5.93 -75.13 -10.84
CA ASP A 26 7.26 -75.55 -11.30
C ASP A 26 7.32 -75.90 -12.79
N ARG A 27 6.17 -76.28 -13.39
CA ARG A 27 6.01 -76.56 -14.83
C ARG A 27 5.60 -75.33 -15.65
N GLY A 28 5.45 -74.16 -15.02
CA GLY A 28 5.14 -72.90 -15.69
C GLY A 28 3.65 -72.60 -15.83
N GLU A 29 2.73 -73.41 -15.29
CA GLU A 29 1.27 -73.27 -15.47
C GLU A 29 0.62 -72.17 -14.59
N HIS A 30 1.29 -71.03 -14.40
CA HIS A 30 0.93 -70.01 -13.41
C HIS A 30 -0.43 -69.33 -13.69
N GLU A 31 -0.72 -68.94 -14.94
CA GLU A 31 -2.00 -68.28 -15.29
C GLU A 31 -3.21 -69.21 -15.10
N ALA A 32 -3.08 -70.47 -15.50
CA ALA A 32 -4.14 -71.47 -15.33
C ALA A 32 -4.40 -71.75 -13.85
N VAL A 33 -3.33 -71.89 -13.06
CA VAL A 33 -3.41 -72.07 -11.61
C VAL A 33 -4.03 -70.84 -10.93
N ALA A 34 -3.64 -69.62 -11.32
CA ALA A 34 -4.24 -68.40 -10.78
C ALA A 34 -5.74 -68.29 -11.09
N THR A 35 -6.16 -68.67 -12.30
CA THR A 35 -7.58 -68.69 -12.71
C THR A 35 -8.38 -69.70 -11.90
N GLU A 36 -7.84 -70.90 -11.69
CA GLU A 36 -8.48 -71.95 -10.87
C GLU A 36 -8.60 -71.49 -9.40
N LEU A 37 -7.53 -70.93 -8.83
CA LEU A 37 -7.55 -70.40 -7.46
C LEU A 37 -8.56 -69.26 -7.31
N ALA A 38 -8.67 -68.37 -8.29
CA ALA A 38 -9.67 -67.30 -8.29
C ALA A 38 -11.11 -67.84 -8.41
N ALA A 39 -11.32 -68.93 -9.15
CA ALA A 39 -12.64 -69.58 -9.25
C ALA A 39 -13.08 -70.23 -7.92
N ASP A 40 -12.12 -70.64 -7.09
CA ASP A 40 -12.33 -71.19 -5.75
C ASP A 40 -12.35 -70.10 -4.64
N ASP A 41 -12.53 -68.82 -5.00
CA ASP A 41 -12.49 -67.66 -4.11
C ASP A 41 -11.15 -67.45 -3.35
N ARG A 42 -10.07 -68.11 -3.78
CA ARG A 42 -8.72 -68.00 -3.22
C ARG A 42 -7.91 -66.89 -3.89
N PHE A 43 -8.46 -65.68 -3.85
CA PHE A 43 -7.91 -64.53 -4.58
C PHE A 43 -6.53 -64.07 -4.09
N ALA A 44 -6.19 -64.26 -2.80
CA ALA A 44 -4.88 -63.86 -2.29
C ALA A 44 -3.75 -64.74 -2.85
N GLU A 45 -3.98 -66.05 -2.91
CA GLU A 45 -3.05 -67.00 -3.51
C GLU A 45 -2.98 -66.84 -5.03
N ALA A 46 -4.10 -66.57 -5.70
CA ALA A 46 -4.12 -66.24 -7.13
C ALA A 46 -3.24 -65.02 -7.43
N GLY A 47 -3.36 -63.95 -6.64
CA GLY A 47 -2.52 -62.76 -6.78
C GLY A 47 -1.03 -63.05 -6.54
N TRP A 48 -0.69 -63.89 -5.56
CA TRP A 48 0.69 -64.30 -5.29
C TRP A 48 1.31 -65.11 -6.43
N VAL A 49 0.53 -65.99 -7.08
CA VAL A 49 0.97 -66.79 -8.22
C VAL A 49 1.29 -65.92 -9.44
N LEU A 50 0.42 -64.96 -9.77
CA LEU A 50 0.65 -64.02 -10.87
C LEU A 50 1.86 -63.13 -10.63
N GLU A 51 2.11 -62.77 -9.37
CA GLU A 51 3.31 -62.03 -9.00
C GLU A 51 4.61 -62.79 -9.29
N GLN A 52 4.61 -64.14 -9.23
CA GLN A 52 5.79 -64.95 -9.56
C GLN A 52 6.18 -64.87 -11.05
N ILE A 53 5.21 -64.58 -11.92
CA ILE A 53 5.42 -64.40 -13.37
C ILE A 53 5.46 -62.93 -13.79
N TRP A 54 5.55 -62.01 -12.82
CA TRP A 54 5.66 -60.57 -13.05
C TRP A 54 4.40 -59.95 -13.68
N ASP A 55 3.26 -60.64 -13.59
CA ASP A 55 1.95 -60.07 -13.91
C ASP A 55 1.41 -59.30 -12.69
N PHE A 56 1.98 -58.11 -12.50
CA PHE A 56 1.67 -57.26 -11.35
C PHE A 56 0.29 -56.60 -11.45
N ALA A 57 -0.18 -56.27 -12.66
CA ALA A 57 -1.52 -55.74 -12.89
C ALA A 57 -2.60 -56.77 -12.52
N GLY A 58 -2.47 -58.02 -12.98
CA GLY A 58 -3.36 -59.11 -12.60
C GLY A 58 -3.31 -59.40 -11.10
N ALA A 59 -2.09 -59.46 -10.53
CA ALA A 59 -1.90 -59.65 -9.10
C ALA A 59 -2.58 -58.56 -8.24
N ALA A 60 -2.46 -57.29 -8.63
CA ALA A 60 -3.08 -56.16 -7.92
C ALA A 60 -4.61 -56.30 -7.87
N GLY A 61 -5.24 -56.66 -8.99
CA GLY A 61 -6.69 -56.89 -9.06
C GLY A 61 -7.17 -58.00 -8.12
N HIS A 62 -6.47 -59.13 -8.10
CA HIS A 62 -6.81 -60.25 -7.22
C HIS A 62 -6.56 -59.92 -5.73
N TYR A 63 -5.51 -59.19 -5.40
CA TYR A 63 -5.30 -58.71 -4.03
C TYR A 63 -6.39 -57.74 -3.57
N LEU A 64 -6.93 -56.89 -4.45
CA LEU A 64 -8.06 -56.01 -4.13
C LEU A 64 -9.34 -56.81 -3.84
N LEU A 65 -9.65 -57.83 -4.65
CA LEU A 65 -10.78 -58.75 -4.40
C LEU A 65 -10.63 -59.50 -3.08
N ALA A 66 -9.40 -59.90 -2.71
CA ALA A 66 -9.08 -60.48 -1.41
C ALA A 66 -9.11 -59.49 -0.23
N GLY A 67 -9.36 -58.20 -0.50
CA GLY A 67 -9.33 -57.13 0.50
C GLY A 67 -7.94 -56.75 1.01
N ARG A 68 -6.87 -57.26 0.40
CA ARG A 68 -5.44 -57.05 0.74
C ARG A 68 -4.86 -55.81 0.05
N VAL A 69 -5.39 -54.64 0.41
CA VAL A 69 -5.09 -53.36 -0.25
C VAL A 69 -3.60 -52.99 -0.26
N LEU A 70 -2.83 -53.29 0.81
CA LEU A 70 -1.40 -53.00 0.85
C LEU A 70 -0.55 -53.89 -0.07
N ASP A 71 -0.97 -55.14 -0.28
CA ASP A 71 -0.29 -56.04 -1.21
C ASP A 71 -0.63 -55.66 -2.66
N ALA A 72 -1.88 -55.24 -2.91
CA ALA A 72 -2.28 -54.64 -4.19
C ALA A 72 -1.49 -53.35 -4.50
N LEU A 73 -1.30 -52.47 -3.52
CA LEU A 73 -0.48 -51.25 -3.67
C LEU A 73 0.97 -51.59 -4.05
N ARG A 74 1.56 -52.60 -3.43
CA ARG A 74 2.93 -53.05 -3.78
C ARG A 74 2.99 -53.57 -5.20
N ALA A 75 2.06 -54.44 -5.60
CA ALA A 75 2.00 -54.96 -6.96
C ALA A 75 1.81 -53.82 -7.98
N GLY A 76 0.86 -52.90 -7.76
CA GLY A 76 0.66 -51.75 -8.64
C GLY A 76 1.86 -50.80 -8.72
N LEU A 77 2.67 -50.70 -7.66
CA LEU A 77 3.92 -49.91 -7.69
C LEU A 77 5.05 -50.59 -8.49
N GLU A 78 5.07 -51.92 -8.58
CA GLU A 78 6.05 -52.65 -9.41
C GLU A 78 5.60 -52.75 -10.88
N ASP A 79 4.29 -52.83 -11.14
CA ASP A 79 3.72 -52.79 -12.49
C ASP A 79 4.06 -51.50 -13.23
N GLY A 80 3.91 -50.36 -12.55
CA GLY A 80 4.12 -49.04 -13.15
C GLY A 80 2.99 -48.55 -14.05
N GLY A 81 1.93 -49.34 -14.27
CA GLY A 81 0.74 -48.94 -15.02
C GLY A 81 -0.22 -48.04 -14.21
N PRO A 82 -0.84 -47.03 -14.85
CA PRO A 82 -1.72 -46.08 -14.15
C PRO A 82 -3.02 -46.72 -13.64
N ASP A 83 -3.53 -47.74 -14.35
CA ASP A 83 -4.85 -48.33 -14.08
C ASP A 83 -4.88 -49.16 -12.79
N ALA A 84 -3.84 -49.96 -12.54
CA ALA A 84 -3.74 -50.77 -11.33
C ALA A 84 -3.64 -49.90 -10.06
N LEU A 85 -2.88 -48.80 -10.12
CA LEU A 85 -2.75 -47.86 -9.01
C LEU A 85 -4.02 -47.04 -8.78
N ALA A 86 -4.73 -46.67 -9.83
CA ALA A 86 -6.01 -45.96 -9.72
C ALA A 86 -7.04 -46.78 -8.94
N GLN A 87 -7.18 -48.09 -9.26
CA GLN A 87 -8.09 -48.99 -8.55
C GLN A 87 -7.72 -49.14 -7.06
N VAL A 88 -6.42 -49.17 -6.74
CA VAL A 88 -5.95 -49.21 -5.35
C VAL A 88 -6.28 -47.91 -4.60
N PHE A 89 -6.14 -46.76 -5.27
CA PHE A 89 -6.48 -45.46 -4.69
C PHE A 89 -7.98 -45.31 -4.45
N GLU A 90 -8.84 -45.75 -5.37
CA GLU A 90 -10.29 -45.80 -5.17
C GLU A 90 -10.66 -46.67 -3.95
N ALA A 91 -10.01 -47.83 -3.79
CA ALA A 91 -10.23 -48.69 -2.63
C ALA A 91 -9.79 -48.06 -1.30
N LEU A 92 -8.68 -47.31 -1.29
CA LEU A 92 -8.22 -46.57 -0.11
C LEU A 92 -9.17 -45.43 0.25
N GLU A 93 -9.62 -44.66 -0.75
CA GLU A 93 -10.56 -43.55 -0.57
C GLU A 93 -11.95 -44.01 -0.11
N ALA A 94 -12.41 -45.17 -0.59
CA ALA A 94 -13.69 -45.76 -0.17
C ALA A 94 -13.65 -46.25 1.28
N ARG A 95 -12.51 -46.78 1.74
CA ARG A 95 -12.36 -47.34 3.09
C ARG A 95 -12.06 -46.28 4.16
N ARG A 96 -11.27 -45.26 3.83
CA ARG A 96 -10.83 -44.18 4.75
C ARG A 96 -10.30 -44.68 6.10
N ASP A 97 -9.68 -45.86 6.14
CA ASP A 97 -9.11 -46.43 7.35
C ASP A 97 -7.78 -45.74 7.72
N PRO A 98 -7.67 -45.08 8.90
CA PRO A 98 -6.47 -44.34 9.30
C PRO A 98 -5.18 -45.16 9.42
N GLU A 99 -5.27 -46.45 9.80
CA GLU A 99 -4.09 -47.31 9.92
C GLU A 99 -3.61 -47.76 8.53
N LEU A 100 -4.57 -48.17 7.70
CA LEU A 100 -4.31 -48.58 6.32
C LEU A 100 -3.70 -47.43 5.49
N CYS A 101 -4.26 -46.22 5.61
CA CYS A 101 -3.77 -45.03 4.92
C CYS A 101 -2.35 -44.64 5.38
N ARG A 102 -2.03 -44.74 6.67
CA ARG A 102 -0.66 -44.48 7.17
C ARG A 102 0.35 -45.49 6.63
N GLU A 103 0.02 -46.77 6.60
CA GLU A 103 0.92 -47.79 6.06
C GLU A 103 1.12 -47.64 4.54
N ALA A 104 0.04 -47.34 3.81
CA ALA A 104 0.08 -47.04 2.38
C ALA A 104 0.94 -45.80 2.08
N ALA A 105 0.79 -44.72 2.85
CA ALA A 105 1.62 -43.52 2.72
C ALA A 105 3.11 -43.82 2.93
N SER A 106 3.48 -44.61 3.95
CA SER A 106 4.88 -45.00 4.18
C SER A 106 5.47 -45.83 3.02
N LEU A 107 4.66 -46.64 2.34
CA LEU A 107 5.11 -47.37 1.15
C LEU A 107 5.36 -46.43 -0.04
N LEU A 108 4.47 -45.46 -0.25
CA LEU A 108 4.60 -44.45 -1.30
C LEU A 108 5.81 -43.54 -1.07
N GLU A 109 6.06 -43.12 0.17
CA GLU A 109 7.24 -42.32 0.56
C GLU A 109 8.56 -43.04 0.26
N ARG A 110 8.66 -44.34 0.56
CA ARG A 110 9.86 -45.14 0.24
C ARG A 110 10.15 -45.18 -1.26
N ARG A 111 9.12 -45.06 -2.09
CA ARG A 111 9.21 -44.99 -3.56
C ARG A 111 9.28 -43.55 -4.09
N ARG A 112 9.46 -42.55 -3.21
CA ARG A 112 9.52 -41.11 -3.54
C ARG A 112 8.24 -40.55 -4.20
N ARG A 113 7.09 -41.19 -4.00
CA ARG A 113 5.78 -40.72 -4.47
C ARG A 113 5.09 -39.85 -3.42
N HIS A 114 5.68 -38.70 -3.14
CA HIS A 114 5.29 -37.84 -2.01
C HIS A 114 3.89 -37.19 -2.19
N GLU A 115 3.50 -36.84 -3.42
CA GLU A 115 2.16 -36.29 -3.71
C GLU A 115 1.04 -37.31 -3.45
N ASP A 116 1.25 -38.56 -3.88
CA ASP A 116 0.30 -39.64 -3.63
C ASP A 116 0.22 -39.98 -2.14
N ALA A 117 1.36 -39.95 -1.42
CA ALA A 117 1.38 -40.14 0.03
C ALA A 117 0.56 -39.05 0.75
N ALA A 118 0.72 -37.78 0.37
CA ALA A 118 -0.07 -36.68 0.92
C ALA A 118 -1.58 -36.82 0.62
N ARG A 119 -1.95 -37.32 -0.56
CA ARG A 119 -3.36 -37.62 -0.89
C ARG A 119 -3.93 -38.73 0.00
N VAL A 120 -3.20 -39.82 0.19
CA VAL A 120 -3.65 -40.96 1.01
C VAL A 120 -3.79 -40.58 2.50
N LEU A 121 -2.87 -39.77 3.03
CA LEU A 121 -2.94 -39.29 4.41
C LEU A 121 -4.17 -38.41 4.69
N ARG A 122 -4.65 -37.66 3.69
CA ARG A 122 -5.89 -36.88 3.79
C ARG A 122 -7.12 -37.76 3.94
N TRP A 123 -7.19 -38.87 3.20
CA TRP A 123 -8.33 -39.81 3.30
C TRP A 123 -8.42 -40.49 4.66
N GLY A 124 -7.28 -40.77 5.29
CA GLY A 124 -7.22 -41.42 6.60
C GLY A 124 -7.25 -40.46 7.79
N GLU A 125 -7.62 -39.19 7.59
CA GLU A 125 -7.67 -38.15 8.64
C GLU A 125 -6.41 -38.09 9.51
N ALA A 126 -5.23 -38.29 8.90
CA ALA A 126 -3.96 -38.25 9.61
C ALA A 126 -3.72 -36.88 10.26
N SER A 127 -2.85 -36.81 11.28
CA SER A 127 -2.61 -35.54 11.96
C SER A 127 -2.11 -34.47 10.97
N PRO A 128 -2.47 -33.18 11.17
CA PRO A 128 -2.07 -32.09 10.29
C PRO A 128 -0.55 -32.02 10.06
N GLU A 129 0.26 -32.42 11.06
CA GLU A 129 1.72 -32.46 10.96
C GLU A 129 2.20 -33.55 10.00
N ALA A 130 1.59 -34.73 10.03
CA ALA A 130 1.92 -35.82 9.12
C ALA A 130 1.56 -35.46 7.67
N GLN A 131 0.41 -34.83 7.46
CA GLN A 131 -0.01 -34.33 6.15
C GLN A 131 0.95 -33.25 5.64
N ALA A 132 1.30 -32.27 6.48
CA ALA A 132 2.22 -31.20 6.13
C ALA A 132 3.65 -31.69 5.85
N ALA A 133 4.12 -32.71 6.58
CA ALA A 133 5.42 -33.33 6.33
C ALA A 133 5.48 -34.01 4.97
N ALA A 134 4.44 -34.74 4.59
CA ALA A 134 4.34 -35.38 3.26
C ALA A 134 4.30 -34.34 2.13
N LEU A 135 3.51 -33.26 2.28
CA LEU A 135 3.45 -32.15 1.32
C LEU A 135 4.79 -31.42 1.18
N THR A 136 5.51 -31.22 2.30
CA THR A 136 6.86 -30.64 2.29
C THR A 136 7.82 -31.54 1.49
N ALA A 137 7.76 -32.85 1.70
CA ALA A 137 8.59 -33.81 0.96
C ALA A 137 8.24 -33.86 -0.55
N ALA A 138 7.00 -33.52 -0.91
CA ALA A 138 6.57 -33.35 -2.30
C ALA A 138 7.03 -32.04 -2.95
N GLY A 139 7.60 -31.11 -2.16
CA GLY A 139 8.03 -29.80 -2.63
C GLY A 139 6.93 -28.73 -2.62
N ASP A 140 5.73 -29.03 -2.12
CA ASP A 140 4.62 -28.08 -1.99
C ASP A 140 4.55 -27.48 -0.58
N ARG A 141 5.45 -26.53 -0.32
CA ARG A 141 5.52 -25.82 0.98
C ARG A 141 4.29 -24.97 1.27
N LEU A 142 3.63 -24.43 0.23
CA LEU A 142 2.44 -23.60 0.39
C LEU A 142 1.27 -24.45 0.88
N ALA A 143 1.02 -25.61 0.27
CA ALA A 143 -0.01 -26.53 0.73
C ALA A 143 0.29 -27.03 2.16
N ALA A 144 1.55 -27.37 2.47
CA ALA A 144 1.96 -27.78 3.81
C ALA A 144 1.65 -26.71 4.87
N ALA A 145 1.98 -25.45 4.58
CA ALA A 145 1.69 -24.32 5.47
C ALA A 145 0.18 -24.10 5.65
N ARG A 146 -0.61 -24.19 4.58
CA ARG A 146 -2.08 -24.07 4.65
C ARG A 146 -2.71 -25.16 5.53
N THR A 147 -2.26 -26.40 5.43
CA THR A 147 -2.74 -27.50 6.26
C THR A 147 -2.50 -27.23 7.76
N LEU A 148 -1.32 -26.73 8.12
CA LEU A 148 -1.00 -26.37 9.51
C LEU A 148 -1.79 -25.15 9.98
N ALA A 149 -1.95 -24.13 9.13
CA ALA A 149 -2.74 -22.94 9.42
C ALA A 149 -4.21 -23.28 9.71
N ALA A 150 -4.83 -24.14 8.89
CA ALA A 150 -6.21 -24.60 9.08
C ALA A 150 -6.40 -25.39 10.38
N ALA A 151 -5.33 -26.02 10.89
CA ALA A 151 -5.31 -26.72 12.17
C ALA A 151 -5.00 -25.79 13.37
N GLY A 152 -4.89 -24.48 13.17
CA GLY A 152 -4.56 -23.51 14.22
C GLY A 152 -3.08 -23.50 14.63
N GLN A 153 -2.19 -24.14 13.85
CA GLN A 153 -0.76 -24.22 14.15
C GLN A 153 0.03 -23.11 13.45
N THR A 154 -0.35 -21.85 13.73
CA THR A 154 0.10 -20.64 13.03
C THR A 154 1.64 -20.51 12.96
N ARG A 155 2.33 -20.75 14.08
CA ARG A 155 3.80 -20.65 14.14
C ARG A 155 4.51 -21.71 13.30
N GLN A 156 4.03 -22.95 13.35
CA GLN A 156 4.60 -24.03 12.54
C GLN A 156 4.31 -23.81 11.05
N ALA A 157 3.13 -23.31 10.70
CA ALA A 157 2.79 -22.93 9.34
C ALA A 157 3.76 -21.88 8.78
N LEU A 158 4.09 -20.84 9.58
CA LEU A 158 5.03 -19.79 9.18
C LEU A 158 6.46 -20.33 9.02
N GLU A 159 6.92 -21.17 9.95
CA GLU A 159 8.23 -21.84 9.86
C GLU A 159 8.36 -22.70 8.60
N ARG A 160 7.26 -23.32 8.14
CA ARG A 160 7.24 -24.15 6.91
C ARG A 160 7.35 -23.35 5.62
N LEU A 161 6.84 -22.13 5.59
CA LEU A 161 7.06 -21.24 4.44
C LEU A 161 8.55 -20.87 4.32
N GLY A 162 9.21 -20.63 5.45
CA GLY A 162 10.63 -20.27 5.52
C GLY A 162 10.95 -18.95 4.79
N PRO A 163 12.24 -18.59 4.64
CA PRO A 163 12.62 -17.44 3.82
C PRO A 163 12.24 -17.67 2.34
N PRO A 164 11.90 -16.61 1.59
CA PRO A 164 11.56 -16.73 0.19
C PRO A 164 12.75 -17.35 -0.59
N ALA A 165 12.47 -18.37 -1.42
CA ALA A 165 13.49 -19.01 -2.22
C ALA A 165 13.92 -18.04 -3.34
N LEU A 166 15.24 -17.86 -3.54
CA LEU A 166 15.86 -16.99 -4.55
C LEU A 166 15.69 -17.52 -6.00
N SER A 167 14.51 -18.00 -6.37
CA SER A 167 14.23 -18.59 -7.68
C SER A 167 13.45 -17.62 -8.57
N ASP A 168 14.02 -17.30 -9.73
CA ASP A 168 13.49 -16.36 -10.73
C ASP A 168 12.20 -16.81 -11.45
N SER A 169 11.62 -17.98 -11.15
CA SER A 169 10.63 -18.61 -12.04
C SER A 169 9.20 -18.81 -11.50
N ALA A 170 8.82 -18.29 -10.32
CA ALA A 170 7.47 -18.51 -9.79
C ALA A 170 6.87 -17.29 -9.05
N THR A 171 6.64 -16.20 -9.79
CA THR A 171 6.11 -14.94 -9.22
C THR A 171 4.72 -15.06 -8.59
N ALA A 172 3.87 -15.97 -9.05
CA ALA A 172 2.50 -16.15 -8.52
C ALA A 172 2.48 -17.00 -7.24
N THR A 173 3.19 -18.13 -7.22
CA THR A 173 3.32 -18.98 -6.03
C THR A 173 3.98 -18.23 -4.88
N LEU A 174 5.02 -17.45 -5.18
CA LEU A 174 5.69 -16.61 -4.20
C LEU A 174 4.73 -15.54 -3.60
N ALA A 175 3.87 -14.94 -4.43
CA ALA A 175 2.88 -13.99 -3.95
C ALA A 175 1.86 -14.65 -3.01
N ALA A 176 1.42 -15.88 -3.32
CA ALA A 176 0.49 -16.63 -2.47
C ALA A 176 1.12 -17.05 -1.13
N GLU A 177 2.41 -17.38 -1.12
CA GLU A 177 3.18 -17.64 0.10
C GLU A 177 3.29 -16.39 0.96
N HIS A 178 3.60 -15.23 0.37
CA HIS A 178 3.61 -13.96 1.09
C HIS A 178 2.22 -13.57 1.60
N ALA A 179 1.15 -13.85 0.86
CA ALA A 179 -0.20 -13.55 1.32
C ALA A 179 -0.55 -14.37 2.58
N LEU A 180 -0.26 -15.68 2.56
CA LEU A 180 -0.46 -16.54 3.72
C LEU A 180 0.45 -16.12 4.89
N ALA A 181 1.72 -15.83 4.64
CA ALA A 181 2.65 -15.36 5.67
C ALA A 181 2.16 -14.06 6.35
N ALA A 182 1.56 -13.13 5.58
CA ALA A 182 1.01 -11.90 6.15
C ALA A 182 -0.12 -12.17 7.15
N GLU A 183 -1.02 -13.10 6.82
CA GLU A 183 -2.12 -13.54 7.70
C GLU A 183 -1.55 -14.19 8.97
N LEU A 184 -0.60 -15.11 8.80
CA LEU A 184 0.03 -15.81 9.93
C LEU A 184 0.79 -14.86 10.86
N CYS A 185 1.53 -13.89 10.32
CA CYS A 185 2.19 -12.84 11.13
C CYS A 185 1.17 -12.01 11.91
N TRP A 186 0.02 -11.70 11.30
CA TRP A 186 -1.02 -10.89 11.95
C TRP A 186 -1.63 -11.64 13.13
N ASP A 187 -1.95 -12.92 12.94
CA ASP A 187 -2.46 -13.79 13.99
C ASP A 187 -1.47 -13.98 15.15
N LEU A 188 -0.16 -13.84 14.88
CA LEU A 188 0.90 -13.86 15.88
C LEU A 188 1.18 -12.49 16.52
N GLY A 189 0.48 -11.43 16.12
CA GLY A 189 0.68 -10.06 16.62
C GLY A 189 1.93 -9.35 16.04
N ASP A 190 2.53 -9.90 14.99
CA ASP A 190 3.70 -9.32 14.31
C ASP A 190 3.25 -8.35 13.20
N ALA A 191 2.86 -7.14 13.58
CA ALA A 191 2.41 -6.12 12.64
C ALA A 191 3.48 -5.74 11.59
N GLU A 192 4.76 -5.80 11.95
CA GLU A 192 5.86 -5.50 11.03
C GLU A 192 6.00 -6.59 9.95
N GLY A 193 6.01 -7.86 10.38
CA GLY A 193 5.97 -9.00 9.47
C GLY A 193 4.73 -9.00 8.58
N THR A 194 3.56 -8.69 9.13
CA THR A 194 2.32 -8.56 8.34
C THR A 194 2.45 -7.50 7.25
N ALA A 195 2.92 -6.30 7.58
CA ALA A 195 3.08 -5.23 6.61
C ALA A 195 4.06 -5.63 5.49
N ARG A 196 5.20 -6.22 5.86
CA ARG A 196 6.25 -6.68 4.95
C ARG A 196 5.72 -7.74 3.97
N HIS A 197 5.11 -8.80 4.49
CA HIS A 197 4.58 -9.89 3.68
C HIS A 197 3.39 -9.44 2.83
N ALA A 198 2.49 -8.60 3.36
CA ALA A 198 1.37 -8.07 2.58
C ALA A 198 1.82 -7.18 1.42
N GLN A 199 2.85 -6.34 1.61
CA GLN A 199 3.45 -5.55 0.54
C GLN A 199 4.09 -6.44 -0.54
N ALA A 200 4.84 -7.47 -0.15
CA ALA A 200 5.49 -8.38 -1.08
C ALA A 200 4.46 -9.17 -1.92
N ALA A 201 3.40 -9.68 -1.29
CA ALA A 201 2.31 -10.36 -1.99
C ALA A 201 1.61 -9.47 -3.04
N ARG A 202 1.49 -8.16 -2.76
CA ARG A 202 0.90 -7.18 -3.69
C ARG A 202 1.77 -6.85 -4.90
N ARG A 203 3.08 -7.14 -4.86
CA ARG A 203 4.01 -6.92 -5.98
C ARG A 203 3.95 -8.04 -7.03
N GLY A 204 3.40 -9.19 -6.67
CA GLY A 204 3.23 -10.33 -7.58
C GLY A 204 2.18 -10.09 -8.66
N PRO A 205 2.20 -10.86 -9.77
CA PRO A 205 1.15 -10.82 -10.77
C PRO A 205 -0.20 -11.15 -10.12
N ALA A 206 -1.28 -10.51 -10.60
CA ALA A 206 -2.63 -10.55 -10.04
C ALA A 206 -3.28 -11.95 -9.94
N ALA A 207 -2.58 -13.03 -10.29
CA ALA A 207 -3.02 -14.42 -10.20
C ALA A 207 -2.80 -14.97 -8.78
N LEU A 208 -3.41 -14.37 -7.77
CA LEU A 208 -3.49 -14.93 -6.41
C LEU A 208 -4.65 -15.93 -6.25
N ASP A 209 -5.38 -16.20 -7.33
CA ASP A 209 -6.70 -16.85 -7.28
C ASP A 209 -6.63 -18.34 -6.96
N HIS A 210 -7.41 -18.74 -5.95
CA HIS A 210 -7.86 -20.12 -5.79
C HIS A 210 -8.98 -20.41 -6.81
N PRO A 211 -9.15 -21.64 -7.35
CA PRO A 211 -10.30 -21.96 -8.18
C PRO A 211 -11.57 -21.91 -7.32
N GLY A 212 -12.27 -20.76 -7.30
CA GLY A 212 -13.51 -20.58 -6.54
C GLY A 212 -13.78 -19.15 -6.03
N ASP A 213 -12.75 -18.33 -5.80
CA ASP A 213 -12.92 -16.95 -5.31
C ASP A 213 -12.95 -15.94 -6.46
N GLN A 214 -13.76 -14.88 -6.34
CA GLN A 214 -13.71 -13.78 -7.32
C GLN A 214 -12.38 -13.01 -7.16
N PRO A 215 -11.70 -12.64 -8.27
CA PRO A 215 -10.35 -12.05 -8.28
C PRO A 215 -10.21 -10.72 -7.50
N SER A 216 -11.31 -10.10 -7.07
CA SER A 216 -11.36 -8.88 -6.26
C SER A 216 -11.11 -9.09 -4.77
N ASP A 217 -11.45 -10.26 -4.21
CA ASP A 217 -11.66 -10.40 -2.76
C ASP A 217 -10.35 -10.61 -1.99
N GLN A 218 -9.43 -11.38 -2.56
CA GLN A 218 -8.15 -11.68 -1.91
C GLN A 218 -7.20 -10.48 -1.89
N GLN A 219 -7.17 -9.69 -2.97
CA GLN A 219 -6.46 -8.39 -2.96
C GLN A 219 -7.07 -7.42 -1.97
N THR A 220 -8.39 -7.39 -1.84
CA THR A 220 -9.10 -6.52 -0.89
C THR A 220 -8.78 -6.92 0.55
N LYS A 221 -8.81 -8.21 0.87
CA LYS A 221 -8.39 -8.77 2.17
C LYS A 221 -6.96 -8.37 2.51
N LEU A 222 -6.04 -8.51 1.55
CA LEU A 222 -4.63 -8.19 1.71
C LEU A 222 -4.38 -6.69 1.92
N ARG A 223 -5.11 -5.80 1.20
CA ARG A 223 -5.05 -4.35 1.41
C ARG A 223 -5.55 -3.96 2.80
N ARG A 224 -6.67 -4.52 3.25
CA ARG A 224 -7.20 -4.27 4.60
C ARG A 224 -6.22 -4.73 5.67
N LEU A 225 -5.61 -5.89 5.47
CA LEU A 225 -4.61 -6.45 6.38
C LEU A 225 -3.36 -5.55 6.47
N LEU A 226 -2.85 -5.10 5.33
CA LEU A 226 -1.73 -4.15 5.27
C LEU A 226 -2.08 -2.81 5.94
N ALA A 227 -3.28 -2.28 5.69
CA ALA A 227 -3.71 -1.02 6.30
C ALA A 227 -3.77 -1.10 7.83
N ARG A 228 -4.28 -2.22 8.37
CA ARG A 228 -4.32 -2.50 9.81
C ARG A 228 -2.91 -2.62 10.40
N ALA A 229 -2.03 -3.35 9.72
CA ALA A 229 -0.64 -3.49 10.14
C ALA A 229 0.09 -2.14 10.19
N LEU A 230 -0.04 -1.31 9.16
CA LEU A 230 0.55 0.03 9.12
C LEU A 230 -0.01 0.94 10.22
N SER A 231 -1.32 0.90 10.46
CA SER A 231 -1.94 1.68 11.54
C SER A 231 -1.45 1.22 12.91
N SER A 232 -1.30 -0.09 13.13
CA SER A 232 -0.74 -0.65 14.36
C SER A 232 0.71 -0.24 14.61
N LEU A 233 1.45 0.15 13.58
CA LEU A 233 2.83 0.65 13.67
C LEU A 233 2.89 2.19 13.83
N GLY A 234 1.73 2.87 13.96
CA GLY A 234 1.65 4.34 14.03
C GLY A 234 1.77 5.03 12.66
N HIS A 235 1.59 4.29 11.56
CA HIS A 235 1.57 4.81 10.19
C HIS A 235 0.14 4.93 9.66
N ASP A 236 -0.73 5.58 10.42
CA ASP A 236 -2.18 5.66 10.15
C ASP A 236 -2.51 6.26 8.78
N LEU A 237 -1.74 7.27 8.36
CA LEU A 237 -1.88 7.85 7.04
C LEU A 237 -1.54 6.83 5.94
N ALA A 238 -0.45 6.08 6.08
CA ALA A 238 -0.09 5.05 5.12
C ALA A 238 -1.16 3.95 5.06
N GLY A 239 -1.75 3.60 6.20
CA GLY A 239 -2.89 2.68 6.26
C GLY A 239 -4.11 3.17 5.49
N GLN A 240 -4.49 4.43 5.65
CA GLN A 240 -5.61 5.03 4.89
C GLN A 240 -5.34 5.08 3.39
N LEU A 241 -4.10 5.35 2.99
CA LEU A 241 -3.72 5.47 1.57
C LEU A 241 -3.77 4.10 0.87
N VAL A 242 -3.37 3.01 1.56
CA VAL A 242 -3.52 1.63 1.06
C VAL A 242 -4.98 1.27 0.79
N LEU A 243 -5.90 1.75 1.63
CA LEU A 243 -7.34 1.53 1.45
C LEU A 243 -7.91 2.34 0.27
N ALA A 244 -7.35 3.52 0.00
CA ALA A 244 -7.83 4.42 -1.06
C ALA A 244 -7.41 4.02 -2.49
N GLU A 245 -6.54 3.02 -2.67
CA GLU A 245 -6.03 2.57 -3.97
C GLU A 245 -7.03 1.73 -4.80
N ALA A 246 -8.27 1.50 -4.34
CA ALA A 246 -9.30 0.79 -5.10
C ALA A 246 -10.22 1.78 -5.85
N PRO A 247 -10.28 1.77 -7.20
CA PRO A 247 -11.18 2.65 -7.95
C PRO A 247 -12.67 2.33 -7.77
N ASP A 248 -13.00 1.07 -7.44
CA ASP A 248 -14.38 0.53 -7.53
C ASP A 248 -15.00 0.08 -6.18
N ASP A 249 -14.29 0.20 -5.05
CA ASP A 249 -14.81 -0.19 -3.73
C ASP A 249 -14.84 1.03 -2.80
N PRO A 250 -15.96 1.76 -2.68
CA PRO A 250 -16.11 2.78 -1.65
C PRO A 250 -16.01 2.08 -0.29
N PHE A 251 -14.98 2.41 0.49
CA PHE A 251 -14.77 1.95 1.86
C PHE A 251 -16.11 1.79 2.62
N GLN A 252 -16.54 0.54 2.84
CA GLN A 252 -17.77 0.20 3.57
C GLN A 252 -17.54 -0.02 5.08
N GLY A 253 -16.35 0.29 5.60
CA GLY A 253 -16.16 0.36 7.05
C GLY A 253 -16.85 1.59 7.61
N THR A 254 -17.33 1.51 8.85
CA THR A 254 -17.83 2.71 9.53
C THR A 254 -16.67 3.71 9.65
N SER A 255 -16.95 5.00 9.43
CA SER A 255 -15.96 6.06 9.65
C SER A 255 -15.31 5.94 11.03
N GLU A 256 -16.03 5.39 12.00
CA GLU A 256 -15.59 5.09 13.37
C GLU A 256 -14.34 4.20 13.47
N GLU A 257 -14.12 3.22 12.59
CA GLU A 257 -12.93 2.33 12.63
C GLU A 257 -11.64 3.00 12.09
N LEU A 258 -11.76 4.02 11.24
CA LEU A 258 -10.63 4.77 10.67
C LEU A 258 -10.41 6.16 11.30
N VAL A 259 -11.38 6.66 12.05
CA VAL A 259 -11.36 8.02 12.59
C VAL A 259 -10.33 8.18 13.71
N ALA A 260 -9.93 7.11 14.39
CA ALA A 260 -9.17 7.21 15.63
C ALA A 260 -7.79 7.89 15.49
N HIS A 261 -7.02 7.73 14.41
CA HIS A 261 -5.57 8.03 14.49
C HIS A 261 -4.89 8.80 13.33
N GLY A 262 -5.62 9.44 12.39
CA GLY A 262 -4.98 10.15 11.26
C GLY A 262 -5.21 11.67 11.22
N ARG A 263 -4.14 12.47 11.03
CA ARG A 263 -4.24 13.92 10.73
C ARG A 263 -4.91 14.20 9.38
N TYR A 264 -4.72 13.36 8.37
CA TYR A 264 -5.32 13.55 7.06
C TYR A 264 -6.37 12.49 6.80
N ARG A 265 -7.50 12.87 6.20
CA ARG A 265 -8.55 11.98 5.70
C ARG A 265 -8.51 11.98 4.20
N VAL A 266 -8.20 10.85 3.59
CA VAL A 266 -8.15 10.72 2.13
C VAL A 266 -9.57 10.78 1.56
N THR A 267 -9.77 11.55 0.49
CA THR A 267 -11.06 11.69 -0.21
C THR A 267 -11.02 11.21 -1.65
N GLY A 268 -9.83 11.01 -2.23
CA GLY A 268 -9.69 10.47 -3.58
C GLY A 268 -8.24 10.30 -4.03
N VAL A 269 -8.04 9.60 -5.14
CA VAL A 269 -6.73 9.38 -5.76
C VAL A 269 -6.46 10.46 -6.79
N LEU A 270 -5.19 10.88 -6.91
CA LEU A 270 -4.72 11.79 -7.95
C LEU A 270 -3.66 11.10 -8.82
N PRO A 271 -3.56 11.46 -10.11
CA PRO A 271 -2.39 11.13 -10.90
C PRO A 271 -1.14 11.67 -10.21
N ALA A 272 -0.18 10.79 -9.90
CA ALA A 272 1.02 11.14 -9.18
C ALA A 272 2.00 11.92 -10.09
N PRO A 273 2.29 13.20 -9.79
CA PRO A 273 3.27 13.99 -10.54
C PRO A 273 4.71 13.74 -10.07
N PHE A 274 4.86 13.12 -8.91
CA PHE A 274 6.12 12.65 -8.33
C PHE A 274 6.09 11.13 -8.24
N ALA A 275 7.21 10.53 -7.87
CA ALA A 275 7.27 9.12 -7.54
C ALA A 275 6.29 8.70 -6.48
N GLY A 276 5.75 7.49 -6.63
CA GLY A 276 4.81 6.90 -5.70
C GLY A 276 3.38 7.35 -5.96
N ALA A 277 2.63 7.54 -4.89
CA ALA A 277 1.18 7.72 -4.97
C ALA A 277 0.78 9.14 -4.54
N ALA A 278 -0.25 9.69 -5.19
CA ALA A 278 -0.80 10.99 -4.87
C ALA A 278 -2.30 10.90 -4.60
N TYR A 279 -2.77 11.70 -3.65
CA TYR A 279 -4.13 11.66 -3.17
C TYR A 279 -4.61 13.07 -2.86
N VAL A 280 -5.92 13.26 -2.91
CA VAL A 280 -6.59 14.41 -2.32
C VAL A 280 -7.21 13.97 -1.00
N GLY A 281 -7.16 14.85 -0.02
CA GLY A 281 -7.75 14.60 1.28
C GLY A 281 -8.05 15.90 2.02
N VAL A 282 -8.49 15.75 3.26
CA VAL A 282 -8.74 16.85 4.19
C VAL A 282 -7.76 16.70 5.35
N ASP A 283 -6.97 17.73 5.62
CA ASP A 283 -6.20 17.83 6.86
C ASP A 283 -7.18 18.14 8.00
N ARG A 284 -7.44 17.18 8.89
CA ARG A 284 -8.37 17.33 10.02
C ARG A 284 -7.89 18.36 11.06
N VAL A 285 -6.62 18.78 11.01
CA VAL A 285 -6.08 19.82 11.89
C VAL A 285 -6.33 21.22 11.33
N SER A 286 -6.06 21.44 10.04
CA SER A 286 -6.26 22.74 9.40
C SER A 286 -7.64 22.88 8.73
N LEU A 287 -8.37 21.78 8.61
CA LEU A 287 -9.62 21.61 7.88
C LEU A 287 -9.53 21.98 6.40
N GLN A 288 -8.30 22.05 5.86
CA GLN A 288 -8.07 22.38 4.47
C GLN A 288 -8.04 21.12 3.62
N GLU A 289 -8.53 21.26 2.39
CA GLU A 289 -8.26 20.27 1.37
C GLU A 289 -6.78 20.32 0.96
N VAL A 290 -6.16 19.15 0.93
CA VAL A 290 -4.73 18.99 0.70
C VAL A 290 -4.45 17.94 -0.36
N GLU A 291 -3.33 18.13 -1.04
CA GLU A 291 -2.65 17.10 -1.80
C GLU A 291 -1.66 16.36 -0.93
N LEU A 292 -1.74 15.04 -0.95
CA LEU A 292 -0.88 14.12 -0.21
C LEU A 292 -0.06 13.33 -1.21
N HIS A 293 1.26 13.39 -1.11
CA HIS A 293 2.19 12.63 -1.95
C HIS A 293 3.03 11.69 -1.08
N LEU A 294 2.96 10.40 -1.38
CA LEU A 294 3.82 9.37 -0.80
C LEU A 294 5.00 9.11 -1.72
N LEU A 295 6.16 9.60 -1.33
CA LEU A 295 7.41 9.50 -2.07
C LEU A 295 8.07 8.12 -1.94
N LEU A 296 7.60 7.27 -1.02
CA LEU A 296 8.15 5.94 -0.71
C LEU A 296 7.27 4.78 -1.17
N ALA A 297 6.11 5.03 -1.79
CA ALA A 297 5.12 3.97 -2.09
C ALA A 297 5.63 2.85 -3.02
N GLU A 298 6.73 3.07 -3.75
CA GLU A 298 7.28 2.12 -4.72
C GLU A 298 8.56 1.39 -4.23
N TYR A 299 9.05 1.65 -3.02
CA TYR A 299 10.31 1.06 -2.55
C TYR A 299 10.17 -0.38 -2.04
N GLY A 300 11.02 -1.26 -2.60
CA GLY A 300 11.13 -2.70 -2.35
C GLY A 300 11.53 -3.13 -0.93
N GLU A 301 11.16 -4.38 -0.64
CA GLU A 301 11.50 -5.41 0.39
C GLU A 301 12.20 -5.14 1.73
N HIS A 302 12.64 -3.93 2.09
CA HIS A 302 13.37 -3.74 3.35
C HIS A 302 12.59 -3.00 4.43
N GLU A 303 12.75 -3.47 5.67
CA GLU A 303 12.11 -3.03 6.94
C GLU A 303 12.20 -1.52 7.19
N GLN A 304 13.10 -0.82 6.50
CA GLN A 304 13.24 0.63 6.50
C GLN A 304 13.73 1.08 5.11
N PRO A 305 13.37 2.29 4.63
CA PRO A 305 13.99 2.85 3.43
C PRO A 305 15.51 2.85 3.63
N GLY A 306 16.23 2.08 2.81
CA GLY A 306 17.67 1.88 2.96
C GLY A 306 18.41 3.22 3.11
N ARG A 307 19.56 3.23 3.80
CA ARG A 307 20.30 4.47 4.15
C ARG A 307 20.42 5.48 2.99
N GLY A 308 20.55 5.01 1.75
CA GLY A 308 20.57 5.84 0.55
C GLY A 308 19.25 6.57 0.25
N VAL A 309 18.11 5.88 0.38
CA VAL A 309 16.75 6.42 0.21
C VAL A 309 16.46 7.48 1.27
N ARG A 310 16.80 7.17 2.52
CA ARG A 310 16.61 8.11 3.62
C ARG A 310 17.45 9.37 3.44
N ALA A 311 18.72 9.21 3.09
CA ALA A 311 19.60 10.33 2.79
C ALA A 311 19.12 11.17 1.60
N ALA A 312 18.44 10.57 0.63
CA ALA A 312 17.82 11.29 -0.49
C ALA A 312 16.59 12.09 -0.05
N LEU A 313 15.69 11.51 0.76
CA LEU A 313 14.55 12.22 1.35
C LEU A 313 14.99 13.37 2.24
N ASP A 314 16.02 13.18 3.07
CA ASP A 314 16.55 14.25 3.93
C ASP A 314 17.20 15.37 3.09
N ARG A 315 17.88 15.03 1.99
CA ARG A 315 18.42 16.04 1.05
C ARG A 315 17.29 16.80 0.34
N PHE A 316 16.27 16.10 -0.12
CA PHE A 316 15.08 16.70 -0.72
C PHE A 316 14.41 17.66 0.28
N ALA A 317 14.20 17.21 1.52
CA ALA A 317 13.57 18.02 2.55
C ALA A 317 14.30 19.33 2.83
N ARG A 318 15.64 19.27 2.99
CA ARG A 318 16.45 20.48 3.18
C ARG A 318 16.31 21.48 2.03
N ILE A 319 16.30 21.00 0.78
CA ILE A 319 16.17 21.88 -0.39
C ILE A 319 14.75 22.47 -0.47
N ALA A 320 13.73 21.64 -0.27
CA ALA A 320 12.34 22.05 -0.31
C ALA A 320 12.03 23.10 0.77
N GLU A 321 12.48 22.88 2.01
CA GLU A 321 12.33 23.83 3.12
C GLU A 321 13.06 25.16 2.86
N ALA A 322 14.28 25.11 2.32
CA ALA A 322 15.02 26.31 1.96
C ALA A 322 14.31 27.11 0.84
N ALA A 323 13.74 26.44 -0.15
CA ALA A 323 12.97 27.09 -1.21
C ALA A 323 11.67 27.71 -0.69
N GLN A 324 10.99 27.05 0.26
CA GLN A 324 9.80 27.59 0.90
C GLN A 324 10.09 28.89 1.67
N ALA A 325 11.24 28.98 2.34
CA ALA A 325 11.63 30.17 3.10
C ALA A 325 11.75 31.44 2.23
N LEU A 326 11.88 31.30 0.91
CA LEU A 326 11.88 32.42 -0.03
C LEU A 326 10.51 33.10 -0.15
N ALA A 327 9.42 32.40 0.21
CA ALA A 327 8.04 32.90 0.16
C ALA A 327 7.65 33.55 -1.19
N HIS A 328 8.20 33.06 -2.29
CA HIS A 328 7.99 33.63 -3.61
C HIS A 328 6.62 33.21 -4.19
N PRO A 329 5.85 34.11 -4.82
CA PRO A 329 4.48 33.82 -5.29
C PRO A 329 4.40 32.74 -6.39
N ALA A 330 5.49 32.48 -7.09
CA ALA A 330 5.60 31.44 -8.11
C ALA A 330 6.19 30.11 -7.58
N ILE A 331 6.56 30.03 -6.29
CA ILE A 331 6.99 28.79 -5.65
C ILE A 331 5.79 28.17 -4.94
N ARG A 332 5.51 26.90 -5.22
CA ARG A 332 4.39 26.17 -4.64
C ARG A 332 4.64 25.97 -3.13
N PRO A 333 3.69 26.36 -2.26
CA PRO A 333 3.82 26.12 -0.83
C PRO A 333 3.70 24.64 -0.48
N ILE A 334 4.43 24.23 0.56
CA ILE A 334 4.39 22.90 1.17
C ILE A 334 3.89 23.07 2.61
N LEU A 335 2.74 22.48 2.90
CA LEU A 335 2.10 22.54 4.22
C LEU A 335 2.82 21.66 5.24
N ARG A 336 3.34 20.51 4.78
CA ARG A 336 4.11 19.59 5.60
C ARG A 336 5.02 18.74 4.74
N LEU A 337 6.21 18.47 5.26
CA LEU A 337 7.13 17.49 4.70
C LEU A 337 7.62 16.60 5.83
N ASP A 338 7.49 15.30 5.65
CA ASP A 338 7.92 14.29 6.61
C ASP A 338 8.83 13.27 5.91
N PRO A 339 10.16 13.44 5.98
CA PRO A 339 11.11 12.54 5.33
C PRO A 339 11.18 11.17 6.01
N HIS A 340 10.58 10.97 7.19
CA HIS A 340 10.54 9.66 7.85
C HIS A 340 9.58 8.70 7.18
N VAL A 341 8.39 9.19 6.86
CA VAL A 341 7.34 8.42 6.17
C VAL A 341 7.29 8.73 4.67
N GLY A 342 8.17 9.61 4.18
CA GLY A 342 8.19 10.04 2.78
C GLY A 342 6.92 10.78 2.38
N LEU A 343 6.35 11.57 3.27
CA LEU A 343 5.10 12.29 3.04
C LEU A 343 5.37 13.74 2.66
N LEU A 344 4.80 14.18 1.55
CA LEU A 344 4.75 15.58 1.16
C LEU A 344 3.28 16.03 1.10
N VAL A 345 2.95 17.11 1.81
CA VAL A 345 1.60 17.68 1.87
C VAL A 345 1.63 19.09 1.34
N MET A 346 0.75 19.38 0.38
CA MET A 346 0.63 20.70 -0.26
C MET A 346 -0.84 21.13 -0.30
N PRO A 347 -1.14 22.41 -0.52
CA PRO A 347 -2.52 22.80 -0.79
C PRO A 347 -3.05 22.08 -2.02
N ARG A 348 -4.34 21.73 -1.99
CA ARG A 348 -5.02 21.16 -3.15
C ARG A 348 -4.88 22.09 -4.36
N ARG A 349 -4.53 21.54 -5.52
CA ARG A 349 -4.49 22.29 -6.78
C ARG A 349 -5.86 22.81 -7.16
N GLU A 350 -5.92 24.10 -7.49
CA GLU A 350 -7.14 24.76 -7.98
C GLU A 350 -7.25 24.70 -9.50
N GLY A 351 -6.11 24.67 -10.21
CA GLY A 351 -6.05 24.69 -11.67
C GLY A 351 -5.34 23.48 -12.30
N PRO A 352 -5.24 23.45 -13.64
CA PRO A 352 -4.63 22.34 -14.36
C PRO A 352 -3.11 22.29 -14.19
N LEU A 353 -2.53 21.13 -14.47
CA LEU A 353 -1.08 21.00 -14.64
C LEU A 353 -0.64 21.73 -15.92
N LEU A 354 0.56 22.31 -15.91
CA LEU A 354 1.09 23.08 -17.04
C LEU A 354 1.20 22.24 -18.31
N ARG A 355 1.48 20.93 -18.21
CA ARG A 355 1.45 19.99 -19.35
C ARG A 355 0.15 20.03 -20.15
N ASN A 356 -0.98 20.29 -19.49
CA ASN A 356 -2.28 20.33 -20.15
C ASN A 356 -2.45 21.61 -20.99
N LEU A 357 -1.62 22.64 -20.74
CA LEU A 357 -1.60 23.86 -21.55
C LEU A 357 -0.82 23.69 -22.85
N VAL A 358 0.11 22.72 -22.93
CA VAL A 358 0.91 22.47 -24.14
C VAL A 358 0.05 21.91 -25.29
N ARG A 359 -0.97 21.08 -24.99
CA ARG A 359 -1.79 20.38 -26.01
C ARG A 359 -3.16 21.03 -26.31
N ALA A 360 -3.46 22.21 -25.78
CA ALA A 360 -4.80 22.80 -25.90
C ALA A 360 -5.13 23.26 -27.35
N PRO A 361 -6.25 22.81 -27.97
CA PRO A 361 -6.69 23.31 -29.27
C PRO A 361 -7.02 24.80 -29.17
N GLY A 362 -6.37 25.65 -29.97
CA GLY A 362 -6.64 27.10 -30.03
C GLY A 362 -5.53 28.02 -29.49
N MET A 363 -4.41 27.48 -28.99
CA MET A 363 -3.24 28.33 -28.65
C MET A 363 -2.61 29.00 -29.89
N ALA A 364 -2.91 28.56 -31.11
CA ALA A 364 -2.29 29.05 -32.34
C ALA A 364 -2.43 30.57 -32.63
N SER A 365 -3.35 31.29 -31.97
CA SER A 365 -3.56 32.74 -32.21
C SER A 365 -3.14 33.65 -31.03
N ALA A 366 -3.07 33.11 -29.81
CA ALA A 366 -2.73 33.88 -28.59
C ALA A 366 -1.56 33.28 -27.74
N ALA A 367 -0.91 32.21 -28.23
CA ALA A 367 0.15 31.47 -27.52
C ALA A 367 1.39 32.29 -27.14
N PRO A 368 1.96 33.18 -27.97
CA PRO A 368 3.29 33.72 -27.68
C PRO A 368 3.33 34.64 -26.47
N VAL A 369 2.36 35.55 -26.34
CA VAL A 369 2.27 36.51 -25.23
C VAL A 369 1.98 35.80 -23.92
N ARG A 370 1.05 34.84 -23.94
CA ARG A 370 0.71 34.05 -22.76
C ARG A 370 1.88 33.15 -22.34
N ALA A 371 2.50 32.43 -23.27
CA ALA A 371 3.67 31.60 -22.99
C ALA A 371 4.82 32.44 -22.41
N ARG A 372 5.15 33.58 -23.04
CA ARG A 372 6.18 34.49 -22.53
C ARG A 372 5.89 34.98 -21.11
N SER A 373 4.63 35.29 -20.79
CA SER A 373 4.23 35.73 -19.45
C SER A 373 4.38 34.62 -18.41
N LEU A 374 4.00 33.37 -18.76
CA LEU A 374 4.20 32.20 -17.90
C LEU A 374 5.69 31.94 -17.65
N ILE A 375 6.51 32.05 -18.70
CA ILE A 375 7.97 31.87 -18.64
C ILE A 375 8.61 32.95 -17.78
N ALA A 376 8.27 34.23 -17.98
CA ALA A 376 8.79 35.33 -17.16
C ALA A 376 8.46 35.14 -15.66
N PHE A 377 7.23 34.71 -15.34
CA PHE A 377 6.81 34.46 -13.96
C PHE A 377 7.60 33.31 -13.31
N MET A 378 7.89 32.24 -14.06
CA MET A 378 8.74 31.15 -13.58
C MET A 378 10.22 31.57 -13.48
N LEU A 379 10.70 32.40 -14.41
CA LEU A 379 12.06 32.93 -14.38
C LEU A 379 12.34 33.77 -13.14
N ASP A 380 11.39 34.61 -12.74
CA ASP A 380 11.50 35.43 -11.52
C ASP A 380 11.67 34.56 -10.26
N ALA A 381 10.91 33.47 -10.19
CA ALA A 381 11.04 32.45 -9.15
C ALA A 381 12.42 31.79 -9.15
N LEU A 382 12.91 31.38 -10.34
CA LEU A 382 14.22 30.76 -10.49
C LEU A 382 15.34 31.74 -10.18
N ALA A 383 15.26 32.99 -10.61
CA ALA A 383 16.25 34.02 -10.32
C ALA A 383 16.37 34.25 -8.80
N THR A 384 15.23 34.28 -8.10
CA THR A 384 15.18 34.37 -6.63
C THR A 384 15.82 33.14 -5.97
N ALA A 385 15.48 31.94 -6.43
CA ALA A 385 16.04 30.69 -5.90
C ALA A 385 17.55 30.54 -6.19
N HIS A 386 17.97 30.87 -7.41
CA HIS A 386 19.37 30.82 -7.86
C HIS A 386 20.25 31.79 -7.08
N ALA A 387 19.74 32.98 -6.77
CA ALA A 387 20.41 33.94 -5.89
C ALA A 387 20.60 33.41 -4.45
N ALA A 388 19.71 32.52 -4.00
CA ALA A 388 19.84 31.80 -2.73
C ALA A 388 20.67 30.50 -2.84
N GLY A 389 21.27 30.22 -4.00
CA GLY A 389 22.06 29.00 -4.24
C GLY A 389 21.23 27.73 -4.39
N LEU A 390 19.92 27.84 -4.61
CA LEU A 390 19.02 26.71 -4.79
C LEU A 390 18.81 26.42 -6.27
N THR A 391 18.97 25.15 -6.65
CA THR A 391 18.65 24.65 -8.00
C THR A 391 17.35 23.84 -7.94
N HIS A 392 16.43 24.05 -8.90
CA HIS A 392 15.22 23.24 -8.98
C HIS A 392 15.56 21.81 -9.41
N GLY A 393 16.25 21.67 -10.56
CA GLY A 393 16.89 20.46 -11.07
C GLY A 393 15.97 19.41 -11.69
N SER A 394 14.67 19.71 -11.81
CA SER A 394 13.65 18.82 -12.39
C SER A 394 12.39 19.61 -12.76
N LEU A 395 12.49 20.54 -13.70
CA LEU A 395 11.35 21.36 -14.15
C LEU A 395 10.51 20.59 -15.18
N LEU A 396 9.60 19.74 -14.69
CA LEU A 396 8.67 19.00 -15.55
C LEU A 396 7.27 19.67 -15.56
N PRO A 397 6.63 19.85 -16.72
CA PRO A 397 5.29 20.46 -16.82
C PRO A 397 4.18 19.66 -16.12
N SER A 398 4.38 18.37 -15.92
CA SER A 398 3.56 17.50 -15.06
C SER A 398 3.66 17.82 -13.56
N GLN A 399 4.69 18.55 -13.13
CA GLN A 399 4.94 18.94 -11.74
C GLN A 399 4.57 20.40 -11.44
N ILE A 400 4.36 21.21 -12.48
CA ILE A 400 3.98 22.62 -12.37
C ILE A 400 2.46 22.73 -12.38
N VAL A 401 1.89 23.28 -11.31
CA VAL A 401 0.44 23.49 -11.15
C VAL A 401 0.11 24.94 -11.49
N CYS A 402 -0.99 25.18 -12.19
CA CYS A 402 -1.54 26.54 -12.34
C CYS A 402 -2.50 26.85 -11.19
N ASP A 403 -2.40 28.05 -10.60
CA ASP A 403 -3.39 28.54 -9.64
C ASP A 403 -4.72 28.93 -10.33
N ALA A 404 -5.73 29.34 -9.55
CA ALA A 404 -7.02 29.78 -10.09
C ALA A 404 -6.93 30.99 -11.07
N LEU A 405 -5.83 31.76 -11.02
CA LEU A 405 -5.57 32.87 -11.95
C LEU A 405 -4.76 32.42 -13.18
N GLY A 406 -4.45 31.14 -13.29
CA GLY A 406 -3.66 30.57 -14.39
C GLY A 406 -2.16 30.84 -14.28
N ARG A 407 -1.64 31.23 -13.10
CA ARG A 407 -0.21 31.46 -12.86
C ARG A 407 0.49 30.15 -12.48
N PRO A 408 1.68 29.87 -13.03
CA PRO A 408 2.39 28.64 -12.76
C PRO A 408 3.08 28.69 -11.39
N LEU A 409 2.90 27.62 -10.61
CA LEU A 409 3.52 27.38 -9.31
C LEU A 409 4.55 26.26 -9.46
N LEU A 410 5.82 26.58 -9.28
CA LEU A 410 6.94 25.65 -9.33
C LEU A 410 6.96 24.80 -8.06
N GLY A 411 6.96 23.47 -8.15
CA GLY A 411 7.11 22.68 -6.94
C GLY A 411 7.42 21.21 -7.11
N PRO A 412 7.88 20.56 -6.02
CA PRO A 412 8.78 21.09 -4.99
C PRO A 412 10.24 21.11 -5.50
N PHE A 413 11.04 22.06 -5.02
CA PHE A 413 12.47 22.12 -5.34
C PHE A 413 13.21 20.90 -4.79
N GLY A 414 14.24 20.44 -5.50
CA GLY A 414 15.07 19.33 -5.05
C GLY A 414 14.50 17.94 -5.32
N ALA A 415 13.38 17.81 -6.02
CA ALA A 415 12.79 16.51 -6.36
C ALA A 415 13.74 15.62 -7.18
N HIS A 416 14.68 16.21 -7.93
CA HIS A 416 15.80 15.51 -8.58
C HIS A 416 16.72 14.74 -7.61
N ARG A 417 16.69 15.01 -6.29
CA ARG A 417 17.45 14.19 -5.32
C ARG A 417 16.83 12.83 -5.10
N LEU A 418 15.60 12.66 -5.57
CA LEU A 418 14.87 11.41 -5.55
C LEU A 418 15.09 10.61 -6.85
N SER A 419 15.65 11.18 -7.93
CA SER A 419 15.84 10.45 -9.19
C SER A 419 16.89 9.32 -9.03
N GLY A 420 16.47 8.08 -9.31
CA GLY A 420 17.17 6.84 -8.92
C GLY A 420 16.37 6.00 -7.92
N LEU A 421 15.41 6.63 -7.22
CA LEU A 421 14.40 5.97 -6.39
C LEU A 421 13.09 5.69 -7.17
N ILE A 422 13.02 6.12 -8.42
CA ILE A 422 11.76 6.42 -9.07
C ILE A 422 11.84 5.81 -10.46
N ALA A 423 11.26 4.62 -10.62
CA ALA A 423 10.90 4.19 -11.96
C ALA A 423 9.74 5.10 -12.38
N THR A 424 9.98 6.05 -13.27
CA THR A 424 8.93 6.91 -13.84
C THR A 424 7.91 6.07 -14.59
N ARG A 425 6.90 5.53 -13.88
CA ARG A 425 5.77 4.79 -14.45
C ARG A 425 4.60 5.69 -14.86
N THR A 426 4.67 7.00 -14.66
CA THR A 426 3.55 7.91 -14.95
C THR A 426 3.82 8.80 -16.17
N GLY A 427 3.24 8.44 -17.31
CA GLY A 427 2.67 9.33 -18.33
C GLY A 427 3.42 10.57 -18.84
N GLY A 428 4.75 10.66 -18.67
CA GLY A 428 5.56 11.85 -18.95
C GLY A 428 6.91 11.56 -19.61
N LEU A 429 7.09 10.38 -20.20
CA LEU A 429 8.32 10.02 -20.92
C LEU A 429 8.67 11.02 -22.03
N GLU A 430 7.65 11.53 -22.74
CA GLU A 430 7.81 12.59 -23.73
C GLU A 430 8.37 13.89 -23.13
N GLU A 431 7.84 14.33 -21.98
CA GLU A 431 8.29 15.52 -21.26
C GLU A 431 9.74 15.34 -20.80
N LEU A 432 10.04 14.19 -20.19
CA LEU A 432 11.37 13.87 -19.69
C LEU A 432 12.40 13.88 -20.83
N ILE A 433 12.13 13.20 -21.94
CA ILE A 433 13.03 13.17 -23.09
C ILE A 433 13.22 14.57 -23.67
N ALA A 434 12.13 15.32 -23.87
CA ALA A 434 12.16 16.64 -24.50
C ALA A 434 12.92 17.68 -23.65
N LEU A 435 12.74 17.68 -22.34
CA LEU A 435 13.24 18.74 -21.46
C LEU A 435 14.57 18.41 -20.79
N THR A 436 14.98 17.14 -20.68
CA THR A 436 16.23 16.79 -19.98
C THR A 436 17.44 17.42 -20.68
N PRO A 437 18.25 18.25 -19.98
CA PRO A 437 19.45 18.88 -20.50
C PRO A 437 20.55 17.88 -20.89
N PRO A 438 21.41 18.20 -21.88
CA PRO A 438 22.50 17.32 -22.33
C PRO A 438 23.41 16.83 -21.21
N GLU A 439 23.79 17.71 -20.28
CA GLU A 439 24.65 17.38 -19.14
C GLU A 439 24.00 16.37 -18.19
N GLN A 440 22.69 16.48 -17.96
CA GLN A 440 21.95 15.52 -17.13
C GLN A 440 21.76 14.17 -17.84
N ARG A 441 21.62 14.16 -19.18
CA ARG A 441 21.62 12.92 -19.97
C ARG A 441 22.98 12.20 -19.88
N ALA A 442 24.07 12.96 -19.73
CA ALA A 442 25.41 12.44 -19.48
C ALA A 442 25.64 11.98 -18.03
N GLY A 443 24.65 12.17 -17.15
CA GLY A 443 24.70 11.75 -15.73
C GLY A 443 25.26 12.82 -14.78
N GLU A 444 25.48 14.04 -15.24
CA GLU A 444 25.91 15.15 -14.38
C GLU A 444 24.77 15.65 -13.48
N PRO A 445 25.07 16.15 -12.26
CA PRO A 445 24.05 16.70 -11.38
C PRO A 445 23.45 18.00 -11.96
N PRO A 446 22.17 18.28 -11.71
CA PRO A 446 21.54 19.52 -12.19
C PRO A 446 22.22 20.77 -11.60
N THR A 447 22.33 21.78 -12.45
CA THR A 447 22.84 23.11 -12.11
C THR A 447 21.79 24.19 -12.38
N GLN A 448 22.08 25.44 -12.00
CA GLN A 448 21.22 26.58 -12.35
C GLN A 448 21.07 26.74 -13.87
N ALA A 449 22.13 26.44 -14.64
CA ALA A 449 22.09 26.42 -16.10
C ALA A 449 21.22 25.28 -16.66
N SER A 450 21.09 24.17 -15.94
CA SER A 450 20.17 23.08 -16.26
C SER A 450 18.71 23.53 -16.14
N ASP A 451 18.38 24.34 -15.12
CA ASP A 451 17.04 24.93 -14.97
C ASP A 451 16.66 25.83 -16.15
N LEU A 452 17.62 26.62 -16.66
CA LEU A 452 17.39 27.48 -17.84
C LEU A 452 17.14 26.67 -19.10
N TYR A 453 17.88 25.59 -19.32
CA TYR A 453 17.63 24.71 -20.46
C TYR A 453 16.23 24.09 -20.40
N MET A 454 15.84 23.53 -19.24
CA MET A 454 14.51 22.93 -19.07
C MET A 454 13.39 23.95 -19.32
N LEU A 455 13.57 25.19 -18.82
CA LEU A 455 12.58 26.25 -19.02
C LEU A 455 12.53 26.74 -20.48
N GLY A 456 13.67 26.77 -21.18
CA GLY A 456 13.73 27.05 -22.61
C GLY A 456 13.02 25.97 -23.44
N ALA A 457 13.27 24.70 -23.13
CA ALA A 457 12.63 23.57 -23.81
C ALA A 457 11.11 23.56 -23.57
N LEU A 458 10.67 23.91 -22.37
CA LEU A 458 9.26 24.13 -22.05
C LEU A 458 8.66 25.30 -22.83
N TRP A 459 9.39 26.41 -22.98
CA TRP A 459 8.91 27.54 -23.77
C TRP A 459 8.73 27.15 -25.25
N VAL A 460 9.70 26.43 -25.84
CA VAL A 460 9.54 25.86 -27.19
C VAL A 460 8.29 24.99 -27.26
N ALA A 461 8.10 24.05 -26.31
CA ALA A 461 6.94 23.16 -26.31
C ALA A 461 5.60 23.92 -26.23
N LEU A 462 5.53 25.00 -25.44
CA LEU A 462 4.35 25.86 -25.34
C LEU A 462 4.06 26.62 -26.64
N LEU A 463 5.09 27.06 -27.36
CA LEU A 463 4.94 27.79 -28.62
C LEU A 463 4.60 26.85 -29.79
N VAL A 464 5.20 25.66 -29.81
CA VAL A 464 5.00 24.65 -30.87
C VAL A 464 3.73 23.82 -30.63
N GLY A 465 3.23 23.78 -29.38
CA GLY A 465 2.01 23.07 -29.00
C GLY A 465 2.19 21.55 -28.83
N ARG A 466 3.43 21.07 -28.69
CA ARG A 466 3.76 19.64 -28.47
C ARG A 466 5.13 19.49 -27.82
N PHE A 467 5.33 18.37 -27.13
CA PHE A 467 6.65 17.96 -26.67
C PHE A 467 7.43 17.32 -27.82
N GLY A 468 8.71 17.66 -27.94
CA GLY A 468 9.59 17.18 -28.99
C GLY A 468 11.02 17.66 -28.75
N ASP A 469 11.93 17.38 -29.67
CA ASP A 469 13.28 17.92 -29.60
C ASP A 469 13.23 19.46 -29.67
N PRO A 470 13.67 20.18 -28.62
CA PRO A 470 13.56 21.63 -28.58
C PRO A 470 14.41 22.31 -29.66
N ILE A 471 15.52 21.70 -30.09
CA ILE A 471 16.39 22.23 -31.15
C ILE A 471 15.69 22.17 -32.51
N VAL A 472 14.95 21.08 -32.77
CA VAL A 472 14.12 20.97 -33.97
C VAL A 472 12.97 21.97 -33.91
N GLY A 473 12.34 22.13 -32.74
CA GLY A 473 11.24 23.07 -32.53
C GLY A 473 11.60 24.54 -32.75
N LEU A 474 12.86 24.95 -32.55
CA LEU A 474 13.33 26.32 -32.83
C LEU A 474 13.08 26.78 -34.26
N ALA A 475 13.11 25.85 -35.23
CA ALA A 475 12.87 26.15 -36.64
C ALA A 475 11.43 26.61 -36.91
N GLU A 476 10.47 26.24 -36.05
CA GLU A 476 9.05 26.58 -36.16
C GLU A 476 8.70 27.92 -35.49
N LEU A 477 9.65 28.54 -34.77
CA LEU A 477 9.41 29.77 -34.00
C LEU A 477 9.73 31.04 -34.81
N PRO A 478 9.10 32.19 -34.48
CA PRO A 478 9.51 33.49 -35.02
C PRO A 478 10.93 33.88 -34.57
N ASP A 479 11.60 34.73 -35.36
CA ASP A 479 13.02 35.08 -35.15
C ASP A 479 13.30 35.67 -33.76
N LYS A 480 12.39 36.50 -33.24
CA LYS A 480 12.52 37.15 -31.92
C LYS A 480 12.60 36.15 -30.77
N GLU A 481 11.70 35.16 -30.73
CA GLU A 481 11.71 34.10 -29.71
C GLU A 481 12.87 33.13 -29.94
N ARG A 482 13.21 32.85 -31.20
CA ARG A 482 14.30 31.95 -31.58
C ARG A 482 15.66 32.46 -31.11
N GLU A 483 15.97 33.75 -31.29
CA GLU A 483 17.23 34.36 -30.86
C GLU A 483 17.47 34.22 -29.34
N GLU A 484 16.42 34.37 -28.53
CA GLU A 484 16.50 34.18 -27.08
C GLU A 484 16.73 32.71 -26.74
N LEU A 485 15.92 31.82 -27.31
CA LEU A 485 15.89 30.40 -26.97
C LEU A 485 17.13 29.62 -27.44
N VAL A 486 17.79 30.06 -28.52
CA VAL A 486 19.09 29.49 -28.94
C VAL A 486 20.12 29.57 -27.82
N ARG A 487 20.13 30.67 -27.04
CA ARG A 487 21.08 30.85 -25.92
C ARG A 487 20.72 29.98 -24.72
N TRP A 488 19.44 29.80 -24.42
CA TRP A 488 19.01 29.00 -23.26
C TRP A 488 19.19 27.50 -23.51
N LEU A 489 19.11 27.09 -24.78
CA LEU A 489 19.23 25.70 -25.23
C LEU A 489 20.65 25.34 -25.67
N ASP A 490 21.65 26.17 -25.39
CA ASP A 490 23.04 25.89 -25.75
C ASP A 490 23.49 24.57 -25.10
N PRO A 491 24.12 23.65 -25.85
CA PRO A 491 24.63 22.40 -25.28
C PRO A 491 25.68 22.62 -24.19
N ASP A 492 26.43 23.73 -24.23
CA ASP A 492 27.35 24.13 -23.16
C ASP A 492 26.59 24.89 -22.06
N PRO A 493 26.48 24.34 -20.83
CA PRO A 493 25.80 25.01 -19.73
C PRO A 493 26.47 26.35 -19.34
N SER A 494 27.75 26.56 -19.62
CA SER A 494 28.45 27.81 -19.34
C SER A 494 28.14 28.94 -20.32
N ALA A 495 27.62 28.60 -21.51
CA ALA A 495 27.19 29.57 -22.52
C ALA A 495 25.75 30.08 -22.30
N ARG A 496 24.98 29.42 -21.42
CA ARG A 496 23.59 29.80 -21.10
C ARG A 496 23.57 31.03 -20.18
N PRO A 497 22.61 31.95 -20.35
CA PRO A 497 22.46 33.08 -19.44
C PRO A 497 22.01 32.61 -18.05
N SER A 498 22.24 33.44 -17.03
CA SER A 498 21.60 33.26 -15.73
C SER A 498 20.09 33.56 -15.80
N ALA A 499 19.30 33.04 -14.85
CA ALA A 499 17.87 33.35 -14.78
C ALA A 499 17.60 34.85 -14.65
N ARG A 500 18.48 35.60 -13.97
CA ARG A 500 18.34 37.05 -13.82
C ARG A 500 18.58 37.80 -15.14
N GLU A 501 19.61 37.42 -15.91
CA GLU A 501 19.90 38.02 -17.21
C GLU A 501 18.81 37.71 -18.22
N ALA A 502 18.34 36.47 -18.25
CA ALA A 502 17.26 36.02 -19.10
C ALA A 502 15.94 36.75 -18.78
N LEU A 503 15.64 37.00 -17.49
CA LEU A 503 14.46 37.78 -17.08
C LEU A 503 14.58 39.24 -17.54
N ALA A 504 15.75 39.87 -17.34
CA ALA A 504 15.98 41.25 -17.77
C ALA A 504 15.81 41.42 -19.29
N HIS A 505 16.30 40.48 -20.10
CA HIS A 505 16.06 40.49 -21.55
C HIS A 505 14.59 40.29 -21.90
N LEU A 506 13.87 39.46 -21.14
CA LEU A 506 12.43 39.27 -21.36
C LEU A 506 11.61 40.53 -21.08
N GLU A 507 11.94 41.28 -20.03
CA GLU A 507 11.27 42.52 -19.62
C GLU A 507 11.60 43.71 -20.53
N GLN A 508 12.81 43.76 -21.09
CA GLN A 508 13.23 44.83 -22.00
C GLN A 508 12.57 44.77 -23.38
N ALA A 509 11.95 43.64 -23.75
CA ALA A 509 11.18 43.55 -24.99
C ALA A 509 9.70 43.88 -24.68
N PRO A 510 9.18 45.06 -25.07
CA PRO A 510 7.81 45.44 -24.79
C PRO A 510 6.84 44.43 -25.42
N VAL A 511 5.90 43.94 -24.62
CA VAL A 511 4.73 43.20 -25.09
C VAL A 511 3.74 44.24 -25.60
N SER A 512 3.57 44.34 -26.91
CA SER A 512 2.70 45.36 -27.51
C SER A 512 1.21 45.22 -27.19
N ASP A 513 0.76 44.24 -26.38
CA ASP A 513 -0.67 44.13 -26.10
C ASP A 513 -1.07 43.32 -24.84
N LEU A 514 -0.69 43.82 -23.66
CA LEU A 514 -1.33 43.37 -22.41
C LEU A 514 -2.73 43.99 -22.23
N ALA A 515 -2.99 45.17 -22.82
CA ALA A 515 -4.23 45.91 -22.65
C ALA A 515 -5.42 45.27 -23.40
N GLN A 516 -5.21 44.73 -24.61
CA GLN A 516 -6.30 44.07 -25.36
C GLN A 516 -6.70 42.69 -24.81
N LEU A 517 -5.79 41.96 -24.15
CA LEU A 517 -6.10 40.67 -23.52
C LEU A 517 -6.89 40.81 -22.21
N VAL A 518 -6.66 41.89 -21.45
CA VAL A 518 -7.44 42.22 -20.23
C VAL A 518 -8.85 42.72 -20.57
N ALA A 519 -9.05 43.30 -21.76
CA ALA A 519 -10.36 43.80 -22.20
C ALA A 519 -11.38 42.69 -22.52
N GLY A 520 -10.93 41.45 -22.79
CA GLY A 520 -11.80 40.32 -23.16
C GLY A 520 -12.32 39.46 -22.02
N GLN A 521 -11.82 39.62 -20.80
CA GLN A 521 -12.28 38.89 -19.61
C GLN A 521 -12.23 39.78 -18.36
N ARG A 522 -13.01 40.85 -18.35
CA ARG A 522 -13.63 41.27 -17.09
C ARG A 522 -14.79 40.32 -16.82
N VAL A 523 -14.47 39.15 -16.25
CA VAL A 523 -15.50 38.38 -15.54
C VAL A 523 -15.87 39.21 -14.32
N GLU A 524 -17.13 39.63 -14.26
CA GLU A 524 -17.76 40.34 -13.14
C GLU A 524 -17.89 39.46 -11.87
N ASP A 525 -16.80 38.80 -11.46
CA ASP A 525 -16.76 38.01 -10.22
C ASP A 525 -15.73 38.56 -9.21
N SER A 526 -15.55 39.90 -9.21
CA SER A 526 -14.80 40.62 -8.18
C SER A 526 -15.53 40.68 -6.82
N ALA A 527 -16.41 39.73 -6.52
CA ALA A 527 -17.17 39.67 -5.27
C ALA A 527 -17.06 38.34 -4.52
N ARG A 528 -16.18 37.41 -4.93
CA ARG A 528 -15.73 36.35 -4.02
C ARG A 528 -14.40 36.76 -3.41
N PRO A 529 -14.32 36.90 -2.07
CA PRO A 529 -13.02 37.03 -1.45
C PRO A 529 -12.21 35.80 -1.84
N ARG A 530 -10.95 36.01 -2.21
CA ARG A 530 -9.95 34.95 -2.17
C ARG A 530 -10.19 34.17 -0.86
N PRO A 531 -10.08 32.84 -0.78
CA PRO A 531 -9.53 32.32 0.45
C PRO A 531 -8.14 32.96 0.50
N ALA A 532 -8.03 34.07 1.23
CA ALA A 532 -6.74 34.43 1.76
C ALA A 532 -6.23 33.13 2.38
N LEU A 533 -5.00 32.74 2.07
CA LEU A 533 -4.26 31.90 3.01
C LEU A 533 -4.54 32.56 4.37
N ASP A 534 -5.33 31.91 5.22
CA ASP A 534 -5.89 32.60 6.38
C ASP A 534 -4.69 33.22 7.09
N ARG A 535 -4.67 34.55 7.23
CA ARG A 535 -3.58 35.25 7.90
C ARG A 535 -3.46 34.82 9.38
N ARG A 536 -4.36 33.93 9.83
CA ARG A 536 -4.38 33.23 11.12
C ARG A 536 -3.76 31.83 11.10
N LEU A 537 -3.23 31.32 9.99
CA LEU A 537 -2.28 30.20 10.03
C LEU A 537 -1.10 30.61 10.93
N GLY A 538 -1.10 30.11 12.17
CA GLY A 538 -0.15 30.49 13.22
C GLY A 538 -0.63 31.58 14.20
N ARG A 539 -1.91 31.99 14.21
CA ARG A 539 -2.44 32.83 15.30
C ARG A 539 -3.04 31.96 16.39
N ALA A 540 -2.35 31.99 17.53
CA ALA A 540 -2.90 31.53 18.78
C ALA A 540 -3.89 32.58 19.31
N ILE A 541 -5.03 32.12 19.84
CA ILE A 541 -5.86 32.93 20.73
C ILE A 541 -5.49 32.58 22.16
N THR A 542 -5.32 33.60 22.98
CA THR A 542 -5.05 33.42 24.40
C THR A 542 -6.36 33.43 25.16
N VAL A 543 -6.66 32.35 25.86
CA VAL A 543 -7.88 32.19 26.65
C VAL A 543 -7.49 31.86 28.08
N GLN A 544 -7.99 32.65 29.03
CA GLN A 544 -7.80 32.36 30.44
C GLN A 544 -8.97 31.50 30.94
N ALA A 545 -8.65 30.30 31.43
CA ALA A 545 -9.64 29.39 31.98
C ALA A 545 -10.32 29.99 33.22
N SER A 546 -11.63 29.81 33.30
CA SER A 546 -12.47 30.24 34.42
C SER A 546 -11.98 29.66 35.75
N ALA A 547 -12.22 30.39 36.83
CA ALA A 547 -11.92 29.92 38.18
C ALA A 547 -12.68 28.62 38.54
N SER A 548 -13.77 28.32 37.81
CA SER A 548 -14.58 27.12 37.96
C SER A 548 -13.85 25.82 37.58
N TRP A 549 -12.77 25.90 36.79
CA TRP A 549 -11.98 24.74 36.42
C TRP A 549 -11.03 24.35 37.56
N SER A 550 -11.01 23.07 37.93
CA SER A 550 -9.96 22.50 38.78
C SER A 550 -8.66 22.35 38.00
N ASP A 551 -7.51 22.47 38.67
CA ASP A 551 -6.21 22.35 38.01
C ASP A 551 -6.00 20.93 37.43
N GLU A 552 -6.53 19.90 38.09
CA GLU A 552 -6.51 18.51 37.62
C GLU A 552 -7.29 18.33 36.31
N ALA A 553 -8.47 18.96 36.18
CA ALA A 553 -9.25 18.91 34.93
C ALA A 553 -8.55 19.64 33.78
N LEU A 554 -7.87 20.75 34.06
CA LEU A 554 -7.08 21.47 33.04
C LEU A 554 -5.87 20.64 32.61
N GLU A 555 -5.21 19.92 33.52
CA GLU A 555 -4.10 19.01 33.19
C GLU A 555 -4.58 17.84 32.34
N ALA A 556 -5.69 17.21 32.73
CA ALA A 556 -6.31 16.13 31.96
C ALA A 556 -6.73 16.60 30.55
N LEU A 557 -7.24 17.83 30.42
CA LEU A 557 -7.59 18.44 29.14
C LEU A 557 -6.37 18.63 28.22
N CYS A 558 -5.22 19.04 28.75
CA CYS A 558 -3.97 19.16 27.96
C CYS A 558 -3.43 17.80 27.51
N ALA A 559 -3.62 16.77 28.33
CA ALA A 559 -3.19 15.41 28.02
C ALA A 559 -4.17 14.66 27.09
N ALA A 560 -5.41 15.13 26.96
CA ALA A 560 -6.44 14.52 26.14
C ALA A 560 -6.21 14.77 24.65
N ARG A 561 -6.05 13.69 23.87
CA ARG A 561 -6.02 13.76 22.40
C ARG A 561 -7.41 13.51 21.83
N ASN A 562 -8.11 14.57 21.45
CA ASN A 562 -9.47 14.50 20.92
C ASN A 562 -9.59 15.30 19.61
N PRO A 563 -9.89 14.64 18.46
CA PRO A 563 -9.90 15.30 17.15
C PRO A 563 -11.08 16.25 16.92
N TRP A 564 -12.11 16.19 17.76
CA TRP A 564 -13.22 17.17 17.74
C TRP A 564 -12.96 18.35 18.67
N LEU A 565 -11.91 18.32 19.50
CA LEU A 565 -11.57 19.41 20.40
C LEU A 565 -10.69 20.44 19.69
N GLN A 566 -10.94 21.72 19.95
CA GLN A 566 -10.05 22.79 19.49
C GLN A 566 -8.62 22.58 20.04
N ASN A 567 -7.63 22.72 19.17
CA ASN A 567 -6.25 22.40 19.52
C ASN A 567 -5.66 23.39 20.54
N ILE A 568 -5.04 22.81 21.57
CA ILE A 568 -4.19 23.52 22.54
C ILE A 568 -2.77 23.57 21.96
N LEU A 569 -2.25 24.78 21.76
CA LEU A 569 -0.90 25.03 21.25
C LEU A 569 0.12 25.10 22.39
N ASP A 570 -0.26 25.74 23.50
CA ASP A 570 0.55 25.89 24.70
C ASP A 570 -0.34 26.20 25.92
N ARG A 571 0.17 25.99 27.14
CA ARG A 571 -0.51 26.33 28.40
C ARG A 571 0.50 26.82 29.44
N ASP A 572 0.23 27.98 30.02
CA ASP A 572 0.93 28.51 31.20
C ASP A 572 -0.07 28.75 32.34
N GLY A 573 -0.04 27.87 33.35
CA GLY A 573 -0.98 27.90 34.48
C GLY A 573 -2.43 27.70 34.04
N ARG A 574 -3.24 28.77 34.09
CA ARG A 574 -4.65 28.77 33.63
C ARG A 574 -4.83 29.47 32.27
N THR A 575 -3.74 29.91 31.67
CA THR A 575 -3.75 30.60 30.37
C THR A 575 -3.45 29.60 29.27
N PHE A 576 -4.37 29.46 28.32
CA PHE A 576 -4.25 28.57 27.17
C PHE A 576 -3.99 29.38 25.91
N GLN A 577 -3.01 28.94 25.12
CA GLN A 577 -2.86 29.34 23.74
C GLN A 577 -3.56 28.30 22.87
N LEU A 578 -4.63 28.68 22.17
CA LEU A 578 -5.41 27.77 21.33
C LEU A 578 -5.29 28.15 19.85
N ALA A 579 -5.45 27.18 18.95
CA ALA A 579 -5.54 27.47 17.53
C ALA A 579 -6.80 28.30 17.22
N ALA A 580 -6.65 29.44 16.53
CA ALA A 580 -7.79 30.24 16.11
C ALA A 580 -8.68 29.49 15.09
N TRP A 581 -10.00 29.69 15.17
CA TRP A 581 -10.94 29.17 14.18
C TRP A 581 -10.76 29.86 12.81
N PRO A 582 -10.81 29.11 11.70
CA PRO A 582 -10.72 29.68 10.35
C PRO A 582 -11.95 30.52 10.00
N GLU A 583 -11.80 31.42 9.04
CA GLU A 583 -12.92 32.22 8.53
C GLU A 583 -14.01 31.33 7.88
N GLY A 584 -15.27 31.63 8.17
CA GLY A 584 -16.43 30.84 7.70
C GLY A 584 -16.96 29.81 8.71
N CYS A 585 -16.26 29.60 9.84
CA CYS A 585 -16.81 28.86 10.97
C CYS A 585 -18.04 29.57 11.54
N ARG A 586 -19.12 28.82 11.77
CA ARG A 586 -20.37 29.30 12.41
C ARG A 586 -20.61 28.53 13.70
N ARG A 587 -21.19 29.16 14.72
CA ARG A 587 -21.56 28.48 15.97
C ARG A 587 -23.00 28.00 15.91
N LEU A 588 -23.33 26.95 16.65
CA LEU A 588 -24.73 26.62 16.91
C LEU A 588 -25.32 27.64 17.89
N GLU A 589 -26.64 27.86 17.78
CA GLU A 589 -27.37 28.67 18.76
C GLU A 589 -27.25 28.04 20.16
N ALA A 590 -27.10 28.84 21.20
CA ALA A 590 -26.92 28.35 22.59
C ALA A 590 -27.97 27.29 23.02
N GLN A 591 -29.22 27.43 22.58
CA GLN A 591 -30.34 26.55 22.91
C GLN A 591 -30.44 25.31 22.00
N ALA A 592 -29.59 25.20 20.98
CA ALA A 592 -29.57 24.05 20.10
C ALA A 592 -29.30 22.78 20.91
N LYS A 593 -29.97 21.69 20.53
CA LYS A 593 -29.75 20.36 21.11
C LYS A 593 -28.40 19.81 20.63
N TRP A 594 -27.32 20.35 21.17
CA TRP A 594 -25.96 20.06 20.75
C TRP A 594 -25.63 18.56 20.83
N ARG A 595 -26.23 17.82 21.77
CA ARG A 595 -26.06 16.35 21.88
C ARG A 595 -26.58 15.56 20.68
N GLU A 596 -27.61 16.08 20.00
CA GLU A 596 -28.17 15.46 18.78
C GLU A 596 -27.40 15.91 17.52
N GLN A 597 -26.53 16.93 17.66
CA GLN A 597 -25.79 17.54 16.56
C GLN A 597 -24.33 17.09 16.57
N LEU A 598 -23.70 17.02 17.73
CA LEU A 598 -22.32 16.62 17.90
C LEU A 598 -22.18 15.10 17.69
N ASP A 599 -21.07 14.68 17.11
CA ASP A 599 -20.75 13.27 16.94
C ASP A 599 -20.82 12.53 18.30
N PRO A 600 -21.53 11.40 18.42
CA PRO A 600 -21.62 10.63 19.67
C PRO A 600 -20.26 10.25 20.27
N LEU A 601 -19.20 10.16 19.45
CA LEU A 601 -17.84 9.85 19.88
C LEU A 601 -17.03 11.05 20.34
N ALA A 602 -17.48 12.28 20.07
CA ALA A 602 -16.73 13.50 20.42
C ALA A 602 -16.49 13.65 21.93
N LEU A 603 -17.38 13.11 22.77
CA LEU A 603 -17.23 13.10 24.22
C LEU A 603 -16.64 11.80 24.77
N SER A 604 -16.70 10.70 24.02
CA SER A 604 -16.15 9.42 24.47
C SER A 604 -14.64 9.30 24.28
N LEU A 605 -14.01 10.20 23.51
CA LEU A 605 -12.58 10.12 23.15
C LEU A 605 -11.66 11.11 23.91
N LEU A 606 -12.03 11.51 25.13
CA LEU A 606 -11.15 12.28 26.04
C LEU A 606 -10.29 11.33 26.88
N VAL A 607 -9.09 10.96 26.38
CA VAL A 607 -8.15 10.04 27.05
C VAL A 607 -6.78 10.71 27.27
N PRO A 608 -6.35 10.97 28.53
CA PRO A 608 -4.98 11.25 28.93
C PRO A 608 -4.15 9.96 28.80
N SER A 609 -3.45 9.82 27.69
CA SER A 609 -2.38 8.83 27.41
C SER A 609 -2.48 7.42 28.01
N SER A 610 -2.90 6.45 27.19
CA SER A 610 -2.26 5.13 27.07
C SER A 610 -2.68 4.49 25.73
N GLU A 611 -1.79 3.67 25.16
CA GLU A 611 -1.81 3.09 23.81
C GLU A 611 -3.15 2.46 23.34
N PRO A 612 -3.42 2.36 22.03
CA PRO A 612 -4.72 1.92 21.50
C PRO A 612 -5.00 0.41 21.59
N ASN A 613 -4.05 -0.41 22.06
CA ASN A 613 -4.17 -1.88 22.05
C ASN A 613 -4.36 -2.54 23.41
N ALA A 614 -4.61 -1.82 24.50
CA ALA A 614 -4.87 -2.43 25.81
C ALA A 614 -6.30 -2.99 25.92
N ARG A 615 -6.69 -3.94 25.06
CA ARG A 615 -7.93 -4.73 25.24
C ARG A 615 -7.89 -5.63 26.48
N GLU A 616 -6.70 -5.91 27.02
CA GLU A 616 -6.52 -6.70 28.26
C GLU A 616 -6.69 -5.87 29.56
N ALA A 617 -6.68 -4.53 29.48
CA ALA A 617 -6.85 -3.67 30.65
C ALA A 617 -8.31 -3.48 31.08
N LEU A 618 -9.29 -3.93 30.28
CA LEU A 618 -10.71 -3.91 30.64
C LEU A 618 -11.17 -5.18 31.38
N GLN A 619 -10.30 -6.18 31.53
CA GLN A 619 -10.65 -7.44 32.22
C GLN A 619 -9.72 -7.79 33.39
N SER A 620 -8.58 -7.11 33.55
CA SER A 620 -7.74 -7.25 34.74
C SER A 620 -7.89 -6.02 35.63
N ALA A 621 -8.44 -6.22 36.83
CA ALA A 621 -8.55 -5.21 37.86
C ALA A 621 -7.15 -4.79 38.35
N ALA A 622 -6.49 -3.90 37.62
CA ALA A 622 -5.28 -3.21 38.03
C ALA A 622 -5.63 -1.77 38.49
N PRO A 623 -5.06 -1.28 39.59
CA PRO A 623 -5.43 0.02 40.17
C PRO A 623 -5.10 1.22 39.27
N GLU A 624 -4.17 1.11 38.32
CA GLU A 624 -3.79 2.21 37.41
C GLU A 624 -4.80 2.45 36.26
N ALA A 625 -5.48 1.41 35.76
CA ALA A 625 -6.52 1.54 34.74
C ALA A 625 -7.80 2.19 35.28
N ALA A 626 -8.17 1.86 36.53
CA ALA A 626 -9.33 2.44 37.21
C ALA A 626 -9.15 3.95 37.51
N VAL A 627 -7.90 4.39 37.75
CA VAL A 627 -7.57 5.81 37.96
C VAL A 627 -7.70 6.61 36.66
N SER A 628 -7.26 6.04 35.52
CA SER A 628 -7.44 6.66 34.20
C SER A 628 -8.91 6.73 33.77
N GLU A 629 -9.69 5.66 34.01
CA GLU A 629 -11.13 5.64 33.67
C GLU A 629 -11.97 6.59 34.55
N ALA A 630 -11.66 6.69 35.85
CA ALA A 630 -12.29 7.65 36.75
C ALA A 630 -11.96 9.11 36.38
N ALA A 631 -10.69 9.40 36.05
CA ALA A 631 -10.28 10.72 35.57
C ALA A 631 -10.95 11.08 34.23
N ASN A 632 -11.11 10.10 33.33
CA ASN A 632 -11.82 10.28 32.05
C ASN A 632 -13.30 10.55 32.25
N SER A 633 -13.97 9.78 33.12
CA SER A 633 -15.37 9.99 33.45
C SER A 633 -15.59 11.38 34.08
N ALA A 634 -14.68 11.81 34.97
CA ALA A 634 -14.71 13.13 35.57
C ALA A 634 -14.53 14.24 34.54
N LEU A 635 -13.52 14.17 33.66
CA LEU A 635 -13.29 15.17 32.61
C LEU A 635 -14.45 15.22 31.62
N ARG A 636 -15.02 14.07 31.24
CA ARG A 636 -16.21 14.00 30.37
C ARG A 636 -17.43 14.64 31.01
N ALA A 637 -17.67 14.38 32.29
CA ALA A 637 -18.76 14.99 33.04
C ALA A 637 -18.58 16.52 33.12
N GLU A 638 -17.34 16.96 33.37
CA GLU A 638 -16.96 18.37 33.51
C GLU A 638 -17.15 19.16 32.21
N ILE A 639 -16.75 18.59 31.07
CA ILE A 639 -16.96 19.15 29.73
C ILE A 639 -18.45 19.11 29.36
N SER A 640 -19.13 18.00 29.60
CA SER A 640 -20.56 17.84 29.28
C SER A 640 -21.45 18.80 30.08
N ALA A 641 -21.05 19.16 31.30
CA ALA A 641 -21.77 20.13 32.12
C ALA A 641 -21.62 21.58 31.62
N ARG A 642 -20.54 21.89 30.89
CA ARG A 642 -20.21 23.23 30.37
C ARG A 642 -20.58 23.43 28.89
N LEU A 643 -20.92 22.35 28.20
CA LEU A 643 -21.33 22.36 26.79
C LEU A 643 -22.76 22.90 26.60
N ASP A 644 -22.88 23.86 25.69
CA ASP A 644 -24.12 24.31 25.07
C ASP A 644 -23.90 24.42 23.54
N GLY A 645 -24.88 24.90 22.78
CA GLY A 645 -24.71 25.06 21.34
C GLY A 645 -23.61 26.04 20.95
N GLU A 646 -23.36 27.11 21.70
CA GLU A 646 -22.31 28.10 21.38
C GLU A 646 -20.89 27.51 21.52
N ALA A 647 -20.75 26.46 22.34
CA ALA A 647 -19.53 25.69 22.46
C ALA A 647 -19.34 24.65 21.32
N ILE A 648 -20.23 24.63 20.32
CA ILE A 648 -20.09 23.83 19.09
C ILE A 648 -19.89 24.74 17.89
N VAL A 649 -18.77 24.55 17.20
CA VAL A 649 -18.43 25.22 15.95
C VAL A 649 -18.68 24.29 14.78
N ILE A 650 -19.41 24.78 13.78
CA ILE A 650 -19.55 24.16 12.47
C ILE A 650 -18.50 24.78 11.54
N THR A 651 -17.67 23.94 10.96
CA THR A 651 -16.61 24.33 10.04
C THR A 651 -17.17 24.58 8.62
N PRO A 652 -16.42 25.24 7.72
CA PRO A 652 -16.83 25.36 6.31
C PRO A 652 -17.05 24.01 5.60
N ALA A 653 -16.50 22.92 6.15
CA ALA A 653 -16.71 21.55 5.69
C ALA A 653 -17.93 20.86 6.34
N GLU A 654 -18.77 21.61 7.06
CA GLU A 654 -19.95 21.15 7.83
C GLU A 654 -19.62 20.15 8.95
N GLU A 655 -18.37 20.13 9.41
CA GLU A 655 -17.94 19.33 10.57
C GLU A 655 -18.26 20.08 11.86
N ARG A 656 -18.67 19.35 12.91
CA ARG A 656 -19.03 19.92 14.21
C ARG A 656 -17.93 19.65 15.22
N MET A 657 -17.36 20.70 15.80
CA MET A 657 -16.22 20.65 16.71
C MET A 657 -16.54 21.36 18.04
N ILE A 658 -15.83 20.98 19.10
CA ILE A 658 -15.94 21.55 20.44
C ILE A 658 -15.02 22.78 20.53
N ALA A 659 -15.62 23.93 20.77
CA ALA A 659 -14.98 25.24 20.93
C ALA A 659 -14.39 25.41 22.33
N LEU A 660 -13.12 25.03 22.48
CA LEU A 660 -12.43 25.12 23.77
C LEU A 660 -12.26 26.57 24.24
N ASP A 661 -12.16 27.52 23.31
CA ASP A 661 -12.15 28.95 23.61
C ASP A 661 -13.41 29.41 24.34
N GLN A 662 -14.57 28.80 24.05
CA GLN A 662 -15.82 29.08 24.76
C GLN A 662 -15.94 28.23 26.03
N LEU A 663 -15.46 26.99 25.97
CA LEU A 663 -15.58 26.04 27.06
C LEU A 663 -14.72 26.43 28.27
N LEU A 664 -13.51 26.95 28.04
CA LEU A 664 -12.61 27.40 29.10
C LEU A 664 -13.09 28.69 29.79
N LEU A 665 -13.87 29.53 29.11
CA LEU A 665 -14.39 30.77 29.70
C LEU A 665 -15.53 30.54 30.71
N ARG A 666 -16.06 29.31 30.77
CA ARG A 666 -17.17 28.89 31.63
C ARG A 666 -16.62 28.04 32.76
#